data_AF-A0A955GKY3-F1
#
_entry.id   AF-A0A955GKY3-F1
#
_cell.length_a   1.000
_cell.length_b   1.000
_cell.length_c   1.000
_cell.angle_alpha   90.00
_cell.angle_beta   90.00
_cell.angle_gamma   90.00
#
_symmetry.space_group_name_H-M   'P 1'
#
loop_
_entity.id
_entity.type
_entity.pdbx_description
1 polymer ?
#
loop_
_entity_poly.entity_id
_entity_poly.type
_entity_poly.pdbx_seq_one_letter_code
_entity_poly.pdbx_strand_id
1 'polypeptide(L)'
;MSEQFQTRTEHSRSMEDAEKFRALHTLRELGVLIPLSELETYHGRVGETDKPDQWTVDPNFSNGGNNTGNLNLNQRPALYTANSDIAKEFAEHRIRQEDGGAYYQYFLNKVDSYTPEEKQEWLDRSNRERELRLQEKIKQDPEFVSTEYYNRLLDQHGKLIPLEFGDLRRHSEAEYLEQRLSPEQRDYLLRQVVPGSQVELHQITSPDTEATVMDFTFNPSKLDPEAKTQYLEAMKSLLIPVAEGSPLDFEDRDKALPISTAMQKLPQKGYFNAEDITSIASMANVEESVVLQLAGSVNARSLLSRYPIYFINQLLEHQDGIVTAELKINDQEQLVPINMEYIQRFLREAHIVGARQHIKSGTLGRSFSIVTFFDLEKTTTTEDLKASRKERWRLLGNMAISIGVLGEKPRENHLLISLLDDLHVKPERLVEAARTLEGYGEIFGSETGNWEGFTLAEHTETVLRNFDENFADKLPVELLKPLRLAILAHDLGKPAASARNEKHLQKKYNVNQADAFFDKLGVDTGLKELLLAVIGDGEELAFQINVAGADEYAEKAMRELAISTLQKFYGLEQITDEQINAFMEMCRILQICDGGAYTSMAVTRREGKGRHRNAPSFNHSFANPAGFGKRTLQLKGEDDRPAALNQTPMAAS
;
A
#
# COMPACT_ATOMS: atom_id res chain seq x y z
N MET A 1 32.08 8.01 6.17
CA MET A 1 30.70 7.97 5.63
C MET A 1 30.65 6.90 4.55
N SER A 2 29.46 6.45 4.18
CA SER A 2 29.17 5.47 3.10
C SER A 2 29.59 4.01 3.32
N GLU A 3 29.31 3.46 4.49
CA GLU A 3 28.43 2.27 4.50
C GLU A 3 27.12 2.76 5.12
N GLN A 4 26.13 2.99 4.26
CA GLN A 4 24.79 3.34 4.69
C GLN A 4 24.01 2.04 4.84
N PHE A 5 23.19 1.96 5.90
CA PHE A 5 22.02 1.09 5.96
C PHE A 5 21.39 0.92 4.57
N GLN A 6 21.41 -0.30 4.07
CA GLN A 6 20.61 -0.72 2.92
C GLN A 6 19.48 -1.61 3.42
N THR A 7 18.25 -1.29 3.01
CA THR A 7 17.12 -2.22 3.04
C THR A 7 17.19 -3.19 1.86
N ARG A 8 16.30 -4.19 1.84
CA ARG A 8 16.07 -5.03 0.64
C ARG A 8 15.73 -4.19 -0.61
N THR A 9 15.04 -3.06 -0.45
CA THR A 9 14.73 -2.14 -1.58
C THR A 9 15.93 -1.30 -2.04
N GLU A 10 16.99 -1.18 -1.24
CA GLU A 10 18.17 -0.35 -1.57
C GLU A 10 19.34 -1.17 -2.16
N HIS A 11 19.21 -2.50 -2.23
CA HIS A 11 20.22 -3.43 -2.77
C HIS A 11 19.89 -3.93 -4.19
N SER A 12 20.89 -4.51 -4.86
CA SER A 12 20.74 -5.11 -6.20
C SER A 12 19.96 -6.44 -6.18
N ARG A 13 19.32 -6.71 -7.33
CA ARG A 13 18.20 -7.66 -7.53
C ARG A 13 18.65 -9.10 -7.79
N SER A 14 17.78 -10.07 -7.50
CA SER A 14 18.02 -11.51 -7.77
C SER A 14 17.80 -11.93 -9.23
N MET A 15 18.25 -13.14 -9.58
CA MET A 15 17.95 -13.73 -10.89
C MET A 15 16.48 -14.18 -11.05
N GLU A 16 15.75 -14.41 -9.96
CA GLU A 16 14.37 -14.89 -10.03
C GLU A 16 13.40 -13.77 -10.43
N ASP A 17 13.55 -12.59 -9.85
CA ASP A 17 12.78 -11.40 -10.26
C ASP A 17 13.39 -10.69 -11.49
N ALA A 18 14.50 -11.18 -12.06
CA ALA A 18 15.15 -10.52 -13.20
C ALA A 18 14.26 -10.42 -14.45
N GLU A 19 13.27 -11.30 -14.64
CA GLU A 19 12.25 -11.12 -15.69
C GLU A 19 11.26 -10.00 -15.34
N LYS A 20 10.66 -10.04 -14.15
CA LYS A 20 9.78 -9.00 -13.59
C LYS A 20 10.42 -7.61 -13.67
N PHE A 21 11.69 -7.49 -13.29
CA PHE A 21 12.44 -6.24 -13.34
C PHE A 21 12.82 -5.78 -14.75
N ARG A 22 13.08 -6.69 -15.71
CA ARG A 22 13.23 -6.32 -17.13
C ARG A 22 11.91 -5.82 -17.71
N ALA A 23 10.80 -6.43 -17.35
CA ALA A 23 9.46 -5.96 -17.72
C ALA A 23 9.17 -4.55 -17.16
N LEU A 24 9.48 -4.28 -15.89
CA LEU A 24 9.34 -2.94 -15.31
C LEU A 24 10.19 -1.89 -16.05
N HIS A 25 11.44 -2.20 -16.40
CA HIS A 25 12.27 -1.29 -17.21
C HIS A 25 11.71 -1.08 -18.63
N THR A 26 11.26 -2.14 -19.31
CA THR A 26 10.62 -2.05 -20.63
C THR A 26 9.38 -1.15 -20.59
N LEU A 27 8.56 -1.26 -19.53
CA LEU A 27 7.37 -0.41 -19.35
C LEU A 27 7.70 1.03 -18.95
N ARG A 28 8.87 1.29 -18.35
CA ARG A 28 9.40 2.64 -18.13
C ARG A 28 9.88 3.25 -19.45
N GLU A 29 10.67 2.53 -20.24
CA GLU A 29 11.16 2.95 -21.56
C GLU A 29 10.03 3.24 -22.56
N LEU A 30 8.94 2.47 -22.51
CA LEU A 30 7.74 2.67 -23.32
C LEU A 30 6.79 3.77 -22.79
N GLY A 31 7.12 4.43 -21.67
CA GLY A 31 6.32 5.50 -21.08
C GLY A 31 4.99 5.06 -20.47
N VAL A 32 4.86 3.79 -20.08
CA VAL A 32 3.67 3.23 -19.40
C VAL A 32 3.77 3.47 -17.88
N LEU A 33 4.97 3.31 -17.35
CA LEU A 33 5.31 3.52 -15.94
C LEU A 33 6.30 4.68 -15.82
N ILE A 34 6.12 5.55 -14.83
CA ILE A 34 7.10 6.56 -14.46
C ILE A 34 7.63 6.22 -13.07
N PRO A 35 8.96 6.16 -12.85
CA PRO A 35 9.54 6.04 -11.51
C PRO A 35 9.08 7.19 -10.60
N LEU A 36 8.70 6.88 -9.36
CA LEU A 36 8.26 7.91 -8.41
C LEU A 36 9.37 8.94 -8.11
N SER A 37 10.63 8.52 -8.16
CA SER A 37 11.82 9.38 -8.03
C SER A 37 11.99 10.42 -9.14
N GLU A 38 11.29 10.28 -10.28
CA GLU A 38 11.29 11.23 -11.40
C GLU A 38 10.11 12.21 -11.35
N LEU A 39 9.23 12.09 -10.34
CA LEU A 39 8.00 12.86 -10.24
C LEU A 39 8.05 13.89 -9.12
N GLU A 40 7.52 15.07 -9.43
CA GLU A 40 7.34 16.14 -8.46
C GLU A 40 5.97 15.99 -7.78
N THR A 41 5.93 15.28 -6.66
CA THR A 41 4.69 14.97 -5.91
C THR A 41 4.68 15.63 -4.53
N TYR A 42 3.91 16.71 -4.40
CA TYR A 42 3.62 17.41 -3.15
C TYR A 42 2.14 17.31 -2.79
N HIS A 43 1.86 17.14 -1.50
CA HIS A 43 0.54 17.38 -0.91
C HIS A 43 0.52 18.72 -0.18
N GLY A 44 -0.42 19.58 -0.52
CA GLY A 44 -0.63 20.87 0.13
C GLY A 44 -1.77 20.81 1.14
N ARG A 45 -1.55 21.30 2.36
CA ARG A 45 -2.57 21.38 3.42
C ARG A 45 -2.46 22.67 4.23
N VAL A 46 -3.49 22.94 5.03
CA VAL A 46 -3.47 23.97 6.06
C VAL A 46 -2.81 23.39 7.31
N GLY A 47 -1.88 24.15 7.89
CA GLY A 47 -1.24 23.86 9.16
C GLY A 47 -1.50 24.96 10.19
N GLU A 48 -1.34 24.65 11.47
CA GLU A 48 -1.32 25.67 12.52
C GLU A 48 0.09 26.24 12.68
N THR A 49 0.21 27.56 12.82
CA THR A 49 1.52 28.23 13.02
C THR A 49 2.11 27.90 14.40
N ASP A 50 1.25 27.73 15.41
CA ASP A 50 1.65 27.44 16.79
C ASP A 50 1.80 25.92 17.07
N LYS A 51 1.33 25.08 16.13
CA LYS A 51 1.54 23.61 16.11
C LYS A 51 1.94 23.14 14.71
N PRO A 52 3.24 23.23 14.34
CA PRO A 52 3.75 22.60 13.13
C PRO A 52 3.79 21.07 13.31
N ASP A 53 2.63 20.43 13.14
CA ASP A 53 2.48 18.98 13.25
C ASP A 53 3.29 18.28 12.15
N GLN A 54 4.05 17.25 12.51
CA GLN A 54 4.72 16.39 11.53
C GLN A 54 3.68 15.48 10.85
N TRP A 55 2.98 16.03 9.86
CA TRP A 55 1.97 15.28 9.10
C TRP A 55 2.58 14.08 8.37
N THR A 56 1.90 12.94 8.48
CA THR A 56 2.25 11.67 7.84
C THR A 56 1.08 11.19 6.99
N VAL A 57 1.36 10.29 6.04
CA VAL A 57 0.32 9.69 5.20
C VAL A 57 -0.35 8.57 5.98
N ASP A 58 -1.61 8.78 6.35
CA ASP A 58 -2.48 7.73 6.90
C ASP A 58 -2.86 6.73 5.78
N PRO A 59 -2.65 5.41 5.93
CA PRO A 59 -3.11 4.40 4.97
C PRO A 59 -4.63 4.41 4.72
N ASN A 60 -5.41 4.95 5.66
CA ASN A 60 -6.86 5.14 5.55
C ASN A 60 -7.25 6.47 4.87
N PHE A 61 -6.27 7.32 4.49
CA PHE A 61 -6.53 8.69 4.04
C PHE A 61 -7.50 8.72 2.85
N SER A 62 -8.65 9.35 3.09
CA SER A 62 -9.66 9.66 2.09
C SER A 62 -9.83 11.17 2.01
N ASN A 63 -9.75 11.70 0.78
CA ASN A 63 -9.89 13.11 0.44
C ASN A 63 -11.26 13.73 0.81
N GLY A 64 -12.22 12.94 1.32
CA GLY A 64 -13.58 13.36 1.63
C GLY A 64 -14.03 13.17 3.09
N GLY A 65 -13.11 12.91 4.04
CA GLY A 65 -13.47 12.61 5.45
C GLY A 65 -12.82 13.49 6.53
N ASN A 66 -11.76 14.22 6.20
CA ASN A 66 -11.07 15.17 7.08
C ASN A 66 -11.12 16.59 6.47
N ASN A 67 -10.45 17.57 7.11
CA ASN A 67 -10.42 18.98 6.68
C ASN A 67 -9.62 19.17 5.37
N THR A 68 -10.11 18.62 4.27
CA THR A 68 -9.46 18.66 2.95
C THR A 68 -10.44 18.99 1.80
N GLY A 69 -11.75 18.96 2.04
CA GLY A 69 -12.76 19.68 1.23
C GLY A 69 -12.90 19.26 -0.23
N ASN A 70 -12.28 18.16 -0.66
CA ASN A 70 -12.41 17.67 -2.02
C ASN A 70 -13.75 16.92 -2.15
N LEU A 71 -14.60 17.32 -3.11
CA LEU A 71 -15.69 16.47 -3.58
C LEU A 71 -15.07 15.22 -4.20
N ASN A 72 -15.02 14.14 -3.42
CA ASN A 72 -14.16 13.01 -3.73
C ASN A 72 -14.77 12.15 -4.84
N LEU A 73 -14.06 12.07 -5.97
CA LEU A 73 -14.38 11.14 -7.07
C LEU A 73 -13.97 9.70 -6.76
N ASN A 74 -12.96 9.51 -5.89
CA ASN A 74 -12.46 8.18 -5.55
C ASN A 74 -13.30 7.58 -4.42
N GLN A 75 -13.79 6.36 -4.64
CA GLN A 75 -14.49 5.58 -3.63
C GLN A 75 -13.54 4.89 -2.62
N ARG A 76 -12.24 4.85 -2.90
CA ARG A 76 -11.21 4.23 -2.05
C ARG A 76 -10.27 5.24 -1.37
N PRO A 77 -9.58 4.85 -0.27
CA PRO A 77 -8.43 5.60 0.25
C PRO A 77 -7.43 5.87 -0.87
N ALA A 78 -7.06 7.15 -1.02
CA ALA A 78 -6.20 7.64 -2.07
C ALA A 78 -5.71 9.05 -1.72
N LEU A 79 -4.48 9.38 -2.09
CA LEU A 79 -3.85 10.69 -1.85
C LEU A 79 -3.61 11.40 -3.18
N TYR A 80 -4.14 12.63 -3.32
CA TYR A 80 -3.86 13.48 -4.47
C TYR A 80 -2.64 14.36 -4.21
N THR A 81 -1.79 14.48 -5.23
CA THR A 81 -0.59 15.32 -5.22
C THR A 81 -0.38 16.01 -6.57
N ALA A 82 0.38 17.09 -6.56
CA ALA A 82 0.79 17.84 -7.75
C ALA A 82 2.21 18.42 -7.55
N ASN A 83 2.70 19.25 -8.47
CA ASN A 83 3.93 20.01 -8.24
C ASN A 83 3.78 21.03 -7.09
N SER A 84 4.89 21.62 -6.62
CA SER A 84 4.93 22.53 -5.48
C SER A 84 3.92 23.68 -5.60
N ASP A 85 3.83 24.24 -6.79
CA ASP A 85 3.05 25.45 -7.06
C ASP A 85 1.54 25.17 -7.02
N ILE A 86 1.10 24.07 -7.62
CA ILE A 86 -0.31 23.65 -7.60
C ILE A 86 -0.70 23.16 -6.20
N ALA A 87 0.19 22.43 -5.51
CA ALA A 87 -0.03 22.04 -4.12
C ALA A 87 -0.17 23.27 -3.19
N LYS A 88 0.64 24.31 -3.42
CA LYS A 88 0.54 25.60 -2.74
C LYS A 88 -0.77 26.33 -3.04
N GLU A 89 -1.16 26.44 -4.32
CA GLU A 89 -2.45 27.04 -4.71
C GLU A 89 -3.65 26.34 -4.02
N PHE A 90 -3.62 25.00 -3.92
CA PHE A 90 -4.63 24.22 -3.19
C PHE A 90 -4.65 24.55 -1.69
N ALA A 91 -3.49 24.60 -1.04
CA ALA A 91 -3.40 24.90 0.39
C ALA A 91 -3.89 26.32 0.69
N GLU A 92 -3.43 27.32 -0.07
CA GLU A 92 -3.93 28.70 0.04
C GLU A 92 -5.44 28.79 -0.18
N HIS A 93 -5.99 28.05 -1.16
CA HIS A 93 -7.44 28.01 -1.42
C HIS A 93 -8.23 27.41 -0.24
N ARG A 94 -7.67 26.45 0.49
CA ARG A 94 -8.31 25.92 1.72
C ARG A 94 -8.32 26.96 2.84
N ILE A 95 -7.21 27.67 3.08
CA ILE A 95 -7.17 28.76 4.08
C ILE A 95 -8.22 29.84 3.77
N ARG A 96 -8.45 30.16 2.49
CA ARG A 96 -9.52 31.09 2.06
C ARG A 96 -10.95 30.58 2.32
N GLN A 97 -11.15 29.28 2.55
CA GLN A 97 -12.47 28.65 2.78
C GLN A 97 -12.73 28.27 4.23
N GLU A 98 -11.74 27.75 4.97
CA GLU A 98 -11.95 27.16 6.31
C GLU A 98 -12.36 28.19 7.36
N ASP A 99 -11.81 29.41 7.33
CA ASP A 99 -12.14 30.50 8.26
C ASP A 99 -13.45 31.24 7.88
N GLY A 100 -14.52 30.48 7.63
CA GLY A 100 -15.86 31.01 7.35
C GLY A 100 -15.96 31.97 6.14
N GLY A 101 -14.93 31.98 5.28
CA GLY A 101 -14.77 32.95 4.20
C GLY A 101 -14.32 34.35 4.65
N ALA A 102 -13.72 34.53 5.83
CA ALA A 102 -13.23 35.82 6.33
C ALA A 102 -12.31 36.56 5.33
N TYR A 103 -11.41 35.82 4.67
CA TYR A 103 -10.57 36.34 3.58
C TYR A 103 -11.40 36.94 2.44
N TYR A 104 -12.48 36.28 2.03
CA TYR A 104 -13.38 36.76 0.99
C TYR A 104 -14.27 37.91 1.48
N GLN A 105 -14.66 37.91 2.76
CA GLN A 105 -15.38 39.01 3.41
C GLN A 105 -14.57 40.31 3.46
N TYR A 106 -13.22 40.26 3.55
CA TYR A 106 -12.38 41.45 3.39
C TYR A 106 -12.66 42.16 2.06
N PHE A 107 -12.75 41.40 0.96
CA PHE A 107 -13.05 41.96 -0.36
C PHE A 107 -14.51 42.41 -0.51
N LEU A 108 -15.49 41.65 0.01
CA LEU A 108 -16.89 42.08 0.02
C LEU A 108 -17.10 43.38 0.81
N ASN A 109 -16.48 43.51 1.99
CA ASN A 109 -16.50 44.74 2.79
C ASN A 109 -15.84 45.91 2.05
N LYS A 110 -14.77 45.65 1.30
CA LYS A 110 -14.10 46.66 0.47
C LYS A 110 -15.02 47.16 -0.67
N VAL A 111 -15.71 46.26 -1.37
CA VAL A 111 -16.70 46.62 -2.41
C VAL A 111 -17.88 47.41 -1.83
N ASP A 112 -18.35 47.05 -0.63
CA ASP A 112 -19.42 47.80 0.04
C ASP A 112 -18.99 49.23 0.36
N SER A 113 -17.74 49.39 0.81
CA SER A 113 -17.13 50.68 1.17
C SER A 113 -16.83 51.61 -0.01
N TYR A 114 -16.97 51.15 -1.26
CA TYR A 114 -16.66 51.96 -2.45
C TYR A 114 -17.37 53.31 -2.47
N THR A 115 -16.65 54.37 -2.85
CA THR A 115 -17.23 55.69 -3.11
C THR A 115 -18.14 55.68 -4.36
N PRO A 116 -18.95 56.72 -4.60
CA PRO A 116 -19.72 56.86 -5.85
C PRO A 116 -18.84 56.80 -7.11
N GLU A 117 -17.62 57.35 -7.03
CA GLU A 117 -16.65 57.37 -8.12
C GLU A 117 -16.08 55.97 -8.41
N GLU A 118 -15.71 55.21 -7.36
CA GLU A 118 -15.24 53.82 -7.49
C GLU A 118 -16.35 52.90 -8.05
N LYS A 119 -17.61 53.11 -7.63
CA LYS A 119 -18.78 52.41 -8.18
C LYS A 119 -19.01 52.75 -9.65
N GLN A 120 -18.78 54.00 -10.07
CA GLN A 120 -18.85 54.37 -11.50
C GLN A 120 -17.70 53.74 -12.31
N GLU A 121 -16.46 53.72 -11.81
CA GLU A 121 -15.35 53.05 -12.50
C GLU A 121 -15.61 51.55 -12.67
N TRP A 122 -16.18 50.90 -11.64
CA TRP A 122 -16.62 49.51 -11.71
C TRP A 122 -17.70 49.29 -12.79
N LEU A 123 -18.69 50.18 -12.89
CA LEU A 123 -19.75 50.10 -13.91
C LEU A 123 -19.18 50.28 -15.33
N ASP A 124 -18.33 51.29 -15.52
CA ASP A 124 -17.69 51.60 -16.81
C ASP A 124 -16.77 50.48 -17.29
N ARG A 125 -16.02 49.87 -16.37
CA ARG A 125 -15.17 48.70 -16.65
C ARG A 125 -16.01 47.47 -16.97
N SER A 126 -17.04 47.17 -16.17
CA SER A 126 -17.91 46.00 -16.38
C SER A 126 -18.59 46.04 -17.75
N ASN A 127 -19.02 47.23 -18.19
CA ASN A 127 -19.55 47.44 -19.53
C ASN A 127 -18.51 47.18 -20.64
N ARG A 128 -17.29 47.72 -20.49
CA ARG A 128 -16.19 47.51 -21.45
C ARG A 128 -15.76 46.05 -21.55
N GLU A 129 -15.68 45.34 -20.43
CA GLU A 129 -15.38 43.91 -20.42
C GLU A 129 -16.50 43.08 -21.05
N ARG A 130 -17.77 43.42 -20.81
CA ARG A 130 -18.91 42.74 -21.44
C ARG A 130 -18.91 42.91 -22.95
N GLU A 131 -18.54 44.08 -23.45
CA GLU A 131 -18.36 44.33 -24.89
C GLU A 131 -17.20 43.48 -25.47
N LEU A 132 -16.03 43.46 -24.81
CA LEU A 132 -14.89 42.66 -25.26
C LEU A 132 -15.18 41.15 -25.27
N ARG A 133 -15.80 40.62 -24.21
CA ARG A 133 -16.22 39.20 -24.13
C ARG A 133 -17.24 38.85 -25.21
N LEU A 134 -18.12 39.79 -25.58
CA LEU A 134 -19.08 39.61 -26.67
C LEU A 134 -18.37 39.54 -28.03
N GLN A 135 -17.45 40.46 -28.31
CA GLN A 135 -16.64 40.46 -29.54
C GLN A 135 -15.79 39.19 -29.65
N GLU A 136 -15.17 38.74 -28.56
CA GLU A 136 -14.39 37.50 -28.54
C GLU A 136 -15.27 36.26 -28.76
N LYS A 137 -16.46 36.20 -28.15
CA LYS A 137 -17.37 35.08 -28.37
C LYS A 137 -17.85 34.99 -29.83
N ILE A 138 -18.15 36.12 -30.48
CA ILE A 138 -18.49 36.16 -31.91
C ILE A 138 -17.32 35.67 -32.80
N LYS A 139 -16.08 35.92 -32.37
CA LYS A 139 -14.87 35.46 -33.07
C LYS A 139 -14.62 33.95 -32.88
N GLN A 140 -14.97 33.38 -31.73
CA GLN A 140 -14.85 31.95 -31.43
C GLN A 140 -16.02 31.13 -32.03
N ASP A 141 -17.22 31.71 -32.03
CA ASP A 141 -18.47 31.15 -32.54
C ASP A 141 -19.19 32.20 -33.41
N PRO A 142 -18.96 32.19 -34.75
CA PRO A 142 -19.62 33.10 -35.66
C PRO A 142 -21.12 32.87 -35.82
N GLU A 143 -21.65 31.69 -35.45
CA GLU A 143 -23.09 31.42 -35.50
C GLU A 143 -23.82 32.02 -34.30
N PHE A 144 -23.11 32.35 -33.21
CA PHE A 144 -23.65 32.99 -32.01
C PHE A 144 -24.52 34.23 -32.30
N VAL A 145 -24.18 35.02 -33.33
CA VAL A 145 -24.96 36.23 -33.70
C VAL A 145 -26.35 35.92 -34.24
N SER A 146 -26.63 34.68 -34.64
CA SER A 146 -27.95 34.22 -35.06
C SER A 146 -28.83 33.78 -33.89
N THR A 147 -28.28 33.65 -32.69
CA THR A 147 -29.01 33.11 -31.53
C THR A 147 -30.01 34.10 -30.96
N GLU A 148 -31.11 33.58 -30.41
CA GLU A 148 -32.08 34.41 -29.66
C GLU A 148 -31.42 35.10 -28.45
N TYR A 149 -30.45 34.43 -27.81
CA TYR A 149 -29.68 34.97 -26.70
C TYR A 149 -28.85 36.21 -27.10
N TYR A 150 -28.20 36.20 -28.27
CA TYR A 150 -27.48 37.37 -28.78
C TYR A 150 -28.43 38.56 -29.01
N ASN A 151 -29.58 38.33 -29.63
CA ASN A 151 -30.58 39.37 -29.86
C ASN A 151 -31.11 39.98 -28.55
N ARG A 152 -31.24 39.19 -27.48
CA ARG A 152 -31.62 39.68 -26.12
C ARG A 152 -30.54 40.54 -25.43
N LEU A 153 -29.32 40.62 -25.96
CA LEU A 153 -28.26 41.52 -25.45
C LEU A 153 -28.31 42.91 -26.09
N LEU A 154 -29.07 43.10 -27.17
CA LEU A 154 -29.06 44.31 -27.99
C LEU A 154 -30.32 45.18 -27.79
N ASP A 155 -30.15 46.49 -27.92
CA ASP A 155 -31.24 47.46 -27.94
C ASP A 155 -31.98 47.47 -29.30
N GLN A 156 -33.03 48.27 -29.38
CA GLN A 156 -33.81 48.50 -30.62
C GLN A 156 -33.00 49.11 -31.79
N HIS A 157 -31.72 49.44 -31.58
CA HIS A 157 -30.80 50.00 -32.57
C HIS A 157 -29.61 49.07 -32.85
N GLY A 158 -29.61 47.85 -32.31
CA GLY A 158 -28.56 46.85 -32.51
C GLY A 158 -27.28 47.09 -31.68
N LYS A 159 -27.33 47.95 -30.66
CA LYS A 159 -26.21 48.19 -29.74
C LYS A 159 -26.34 47.33 -28.49
N LEU A 160 -25.21 46.94 -27.91
CA LEU A 160 -25.18 46.25 -26.61
C LEU A 160 -25.86 47.11 -25.54
N ILE A 161 -26.91 46.59 -24.91
CA ILE A 161 -27.59 47.25 -23.79
C ILE A 161 -26.58 47.37 -22.64
N PRO A 162 -26.25 48.57 -22.13
CA PRO A 162 -25.33 48.73 -21.02
C PRO A 162 -25.89 48.08 -19.74
N LEU A 163 -25.01 47.62 -18.87
CA LEU A 163 -25.32 47.29 -17.48
C LEU A 163 -25.69 48.56 -16.72
N GLU A 164 -26.58 48.44 -15.74
CA GLU A 164 -26.84 49.43 -14.70
C GLU A 164 -26.27 48.97 -13.35
N PHE A 165 -26.27 49.85 -12.33
CA PHE A 165 -25.83 49.50 -10.98
C PHE A 165 -26.56 48.29 -10.36
N GLY A 166 -27.80 48.01 -10.79
CA GLY A 166 -28.57 46.84 -10.35
C GLY A 166 -28.06 45.50 -10.89
N ASP A 167 -27.32 45.49 -12.00
CA ASP A 167 -26.74 44.28 -12.59
C ASP A 167 -25.39 43.89 -11.96
N LEU A 168 -24.76 44.83 -11.24
CA LEU A 168 -23.41 44.68 -10.70
C LEU A 168 -23.37 43.68 -9.53
N ARG A 169 -22.61 42.59 -9.71
CA ARG A 169 -22.49 41.52 -8.73
C ARG A 169 -21.29 41.75 -7.80
N ARG A 170 -21.57 42.09 -6.54
CA ARG A 170 -20.56 42.25 -5.46
C ARG A 170 -19.49 41.16 -5.44
N HIS A 171 -19.89 39.90 -5.66
CA HIS A 171 -18.99 38.75 -5.69
C HIS A 171 -17.95 38.85 -6.83
N SER A 172 -18.38 39.16 -8.06
CA SER A 172 -17.47 39.25 -9.20
C SER A 172 -16.46 40.40 -9.08
N GLU A 173 -16.78 41.44 -8.30
CA GLU A 173 -15.83 42.51 -7.98
C GLU A 173 -14.87 42.15 -6.84
N ALA A 174 -15.32 41.37 -5.85
CA ALA A 174 -14.44 40.80 -4.85
C ALA A 174 -13.40 39.86 -5.49
N GLU A 175 -13.83 38.98 -6.40
CA GLU A 175 -12.96 38.13 -7.23
C GLU A 175 -11.96 38.97 -8.07
N TYR A 176 -12.42 40.04 -8.72
CA TYR A 176 -11.56 40.93 -9.50
C TYR A 176 -10.51 41.66 -8.65
N LEU A 177 -10.88 42.11 -7.45
CA LEU A 177 -9.94 42.72 -6.50
C LEU A 177 -8.88 41.74 -6.01
N GLU A 178 -9.26 40.49 -5.69
CA GLU A 178 -8.32 39.42 -5.30
C GLU A 178 -7.34 39.11 -6.44
N GLN A 179 -7.85 38.94 -7.67
CA GLN A 179 -7.06 38.64 -8.86
C GLN A 179 -6.00 39.73 -9.16
N ARG A 180 -6.24 40.99 -8.78
CA ARG A 180 -5.29 42.09 -8.96
C ARG A 180 -4.21 42.21 -7.89
N LEU A 181 -4.28 41.47 -6.78
CA LEU A 181 -3.18 41.38 -5.82
C LEU A 181 -2.06 40.48 -6.36
N SER A 182 -0.80 40.85 -6.09
CA SER A 182 0.35 39.97 -6.30
C SER A 182 0.35 38.80 -5.30
N PRO A 183 1.08 37.69 -5.55
CA PRO A 183 1.16 36.56 -4.62
C PRO A 183 1.58 36.97 -3.20
N GLU A 184 2.54 37.88 -3.09
CA GLU A 184 3.04 38.40 -1.81
C GLU A 184 1.99 39.23 -1.08
N GLN A 185 1.18 40.00 -1.82
CA GLN A 185 0.06 40.77 -1.26
C GLN A 185 -1.09 39.85 -0.81
N ARG A 186 -1.36 38.76 -1.54
CA ARG A 186 -2.37 37.76 -1.13
C ARG A 186 -1.94 37.02 0.12
N ASP A 187 -0.69 36.57 0.20
CA ASP A 187 -0.11 35.89 1.37
C ASP A 187 -0.06 36.82 2.60
N TYR A 188 0.38 38.07 2.42
CA TYR A 188 0.34 39.09 3.49
C TYR A 188 -1.09 39.29 4.03
N LEU A 189 -2.08 39.44 3.14
CA LEU A 189 -3.48 39.60 3.52
C LEU A 189 -4.04 38.32 4.19
N LEU A 190 -3.66 37.14 3.70
CA LEU A 190 -4.08 35.85 4.24
C LEU A 190 -3.65 35.71 5.70
N ARG A 191 -2.38 36.02 6.00
CA ARG A 191 -1.82 36.02 7.36
C ARG A 191 -2.42 37.10 8.29
N GLN A 192 -2.94 38.20 7.74
CA GLN A 192 -3.61 39.23 8.52
C GLN A 192 -5.07 38.89 8.85
N VAL A 193 -5.78 38.24 7.93
CA VAL A 193 -7.20 37.93 8.07
C VAL A 193 -7.43 36.58 8.75
N VAL A 194 -6.56 35.59 8.50
CA VAL A 194 -6.61 34.25 9.10
C VAL A 194 -5.36 33.99 9.97
N PRO A 195 -5.20 34.67 11.11
CA PRO A 195 -4.03 34.53 11.96
C PRO A 195 -3.92 33.11 12.56
N GLY A 196 -2.72 32.54 12.54
CA GLY A 196 -2.46 31.19 13.07
C GLY A 196 -2.61 30.05 12.06
N SER A 197 -3.07 30.32 10.83
CA SER A 197 -3.01 29.37 9.71
C SER A 197 -1.77 29.58 8.85
N GLN A 198 -1.17 28.49 8.36
CA GLN A 198 -0.06 28.50 7.41
C GLN A 198 -0.22 27.45 6.30
N VAL A 199 0.45 27.68 5.17
CA VAL A 199 0.55 26.71 4.07
C VAL A 199 1.65 25.71 4.39
N GLU A 200 1.31 24.43 4.46
CA GLU A 200 2.27 23.33 4.52
C GLU A 200 2.36 22.61 3.17
N LEU A 201 3.59 22.25 2.77
CA LEU A 201 3.88 21.47 1.57
C LEU A 201 4.67 20.22 1.96
N HIS A 202 4.02 19.06 1.86
CA HIS A 202 4.62 17.77 2.19
C HIS A 202 5.03 17.05 0.91
N GLN A 203 6.32 16.88 0.69
CA GLN A 203 6.81 16.07 -0.44
C GLN A 203 6.49 14.60 -0.17
N ILE A 204 5.77 13.98 -1.10
CA ILE A 204 5.33 12.60 -1.04
C ILE A 204 6.33 11.70 -1.79
N THR A 205 6.62 10.54 -1.22
CA THR A 205 7.65 9.60 -1.67
C THR A 205 7.32 8.17 -1.22
N SER A 206 8.22 7.21 -1.46
CA SER A 206 8.08 5.81 -1.03
C SER A 206 9.37 5.26 -0.42
N PRO A 207 9.31 4.36 0.59
CA PRO A 207 10.44 3.51 0.97
C PRO A 207 10.77 2.44 -0.09
N ASP A 208 9.86 2.18 -1.04
CA ASP A 208 10.10 1.32 -2.20
C ASP A 208 10.76 2.14 -3.31
N THR A 209 12.05 1.91 -3.53
CA THR A 209 12.89 2.59 -4.53
C THR A 209 12.44 2.30 -5.97
N GLU A 210 11.70 1.21 -6.18
CA GLU A 210 11.18 0.78 -7.47
C GLU A 210 9.72 1.21 -7.68
N ALA A 211 9.14 1.93 -6.72
CA ALA A 211 7.80 2.51 -6.82
C ALA A 211 7.63 3.30 -8.13
N THR A 212 6.58 2.96 -8.85
CA THR A 212 6.17 3.60 -10.10
C THR A 212 4.73 4.06 -10.03
N VAL A 213 4.35 4.96 -10.94
CA VAL A 213 2.96 5.27 -11.22
C VAL A 213 2.65 4.97 -12.67
N MET A 214 1.42 4.55 -12.96
CA MET A 214 0.97 4.39 -14.34
C MET A 214 0.62 5.74 -14.97
N ASP A 215 1.15 6.06 -16.15
CA ASP A 215 0.77 7.29 -16.87
C ASP A 215 -0.52 7.07 -17.68
N PHE A 216 -1.61 7.74 -17.32
CA PHE A 216 -2.89 7.63 -18.03
C PHE A 216 -2.92 8.36 -19.38
N THR A 217 -1.88 9.12 -19.73
CA THR A 217 -1.70 9.71 -21.07
C THR A 217 -1.06 8.73 -22.07
N PHE A 218 -0.50 7.61 -21.59
CA PHE A 218 -0.02 6.52 -22.42
C PHE A 218 -1.17 5.91 -23.26
N ASN A 219 -0.88 5.57 -24.52
CA ASN A 219 -1.86 4.97 -25.43
C ASN A 219 -1.21 3.83 -26.24
N PRO A 220 -1.52 2.56 -25.95
CA PRO A 220 -0.92 1.41 -26.63
C PRO A 220 -1.32 1.29 -28.12
N SER A 221 -2.29 2.09 -28.58
CA SER A 221 -2.68 2.18 -29.99
C SER A 221 -1.72 3.05 -30.82
N LYS A 222 -0.82 3.81 -30.17
CA LYS A 222 0.22 4.62 -30.82
C LYS A 222 1.56 3.90 -30.96
N LEU A 223 1.72 2.73 -30.35
CA LEU A 223 2.93 1.92 -30.46
C LEU A 223 3.04 1.28 -31.85
N ASP A 224 4.26 1.21 -32.38
CA ASP A 224 4.58 0.36 -33.52
C ASP A 224 4.51 -1.14 -33.15
N PRO A 225 4.58 -2.07 -34.13
CA PRO A 225 4.43 -3.50 -33.85
C PRO A 225 5.50 -4.11 -32.93
N GLU A 226 6.72 -3.58 -32.89
CA GLU A 226 7.81 -4.08 -32.05
C GLU A 226 7.61 -3.61 -30.61
N ALA A 227 7.46 -2.31 -30.41
CA ALA A 227 7.15 -1.71 -29.11
C ALA A 227 5.85 -2.27 -28.51
N LYS A 228 4.84 -2.57 -29.33
CA LYS A 228 3.59 -3.23 -28.91
C LYS A 228 3.80 -4.70 -28.49
N THR A 229 4.75 -5.40 -29.10
CA THR A 229 5.11 -6.77 -28.69
C THR A 229 5.83 -6.73 -27.35
N GLN A 230 6.84 -5.87 -27.21
CA GLN A 230 7.56 -5.62 -25.95
C GLN A 230 6.61 -5.22 -24.81
N TYR A 231 5.64 -4.34 -25.08
CA TYR A 231 4.58 -3.98 -24.12
C TYR A 231 3.78 -5.19 -23.63
N LEU A 232 3.29 -6.03 -24.54
CA LEU A 232 2.45 -7.18 -24.20
C LEU A 232 3.25 -8.28 -23.48
N GLU A 233 4.52 -8.48 -23.83
CA GLU A 233 5.41 -9.42 -23.15
C GLU A 233 5.75 -8.92 -21.74
N ALA A 234 6.14 -7.66 -21.59
CA ALA A 234 6.43 -7.06 -20.28
C ALA A 234 5.19 -7.08 -19.36
N MET A 235 4.02 -6.64 -19.84
CA MET A 235 2.77 -6.71 -19.08
C MET A 235 2.42 -8.16 -18.67
N LYS A 236 2.71 -9.15 -19.51
CA LYS A 236 2.48 -10.58 -19.23
C LYS A 236 3.43 -11.11 -18.15
N SER A 237 4.71 -10.72 -18.15
CA SER A 237 5.68 -11.12 -17.12
C SER A 237 5.40 -10.52 -15.74
N LEU A 238 4.51 -9.52 -15.64
CA LEU A 238 3.98 -9.00 -14.37
C LEU A 238 2.69 -9.70 -13.89
N LEU A 239 2.10 -10.64 -14.66
CA LEU A 239 0.84 -11.31 -14.29
C LEU A 239 1.02 -12.46 -13.29
N ILE A 240 0.80 -12.15 -12.02
CA ILE A 240 0.75 -13.10 -10.89
C ILE A 240 -0.22 -14.29 -11.13
N PRO A 241 -0.05 -15.43 -10.44
CA PRO A 241 -1.01 -16.54 -10.47
C PRO A 241 -2.42 -16.14 -9.98
N VAL A 242 -3.47 -16.80 -10.50
CA VAL A 242 -4.87 -16.46 -10.21
C VAL A 242 -5.18 -16.51 -8.70
N ALA A 243 -4.85 -17.63 -8.04
CA ALA A 243 -5.04 -17.81 -6.60
C ALA A 243 -4.08 -16.97 -5.73
N GLU A 244 -3.06 -16.36 -6.33
CA GLU A 244 -2.15 -15.44 -5.63
C GLU A 244 -2.68 -14.01 -5.64
N GLY A 245 -3.33 -13.62 -6.75
CA GLY A 245 -4.05 -12.35 -6.91
C GLY A 245 -5.39 -12.32 -6.16
N SER A 246 -6.13 -13.43 -6.08
CA SER A 246 -7.26 -13.58 -5.16
C SER A 246 -7.31 -15.00 -4.60
N PRO A 247 -6.72 -15.25 -3.42
CA PRO A 247 -6.86 -16.52 -2.72
C PRO A 247 -8.28 -16.67 -2.17
N LEU A 248 -8.82 -17.88 -2.26
CA LEU A 248 -10.12 -18.22 -1.67
C LEU A 248 -10.09 -18.02 -0.14
N ASP A 249 -11.26 -17.75 0.44
CA ASP A 249 -11.43 -17.76 1.90
C ASP A 249 -11.18 -19.16 2.50
N PHE A 250 -10.91 -19.21 3.80
CA PHE A 250 -10.49 -20.43 4.49
C PHE A 250 -11.51 -21.58 4.34
N GLU A 251 -12.82 -21.31 4.43
CA GLU A 251 -13.88 -22.31 4.24
C GLU A 251 -14.01 -22.81 2.79
N ASP A 252 -13.44 -22.08 1.84
CA ASP A 252 -13.47 -22.39 0.41
C ASP A 252 -12.15 -23.01 -0.10
N ARG A 253 -11.15 -23.19 0.77
CA ARG A 253 -9.77 -23.60 0.40
C ARG A 253 -9.65 -24.87 -0.45
N ASP A 254 -10.57 -25.82 -0.30
CA ASP A 254 -10.62 -27.07 -1.08
C ASP A 254 -11.42 -26.96 -2.40
N LYS A 255 -12.11 -25.84 -2.66
CA LYS A 255 -12.99 -25.63 -3.83
C LYS A 255 -12.26 -25.17 -5.09
N ALA A 256 -11.02 -24.67 -4.98
CA ALA A 256 -10.25 -24.14 -6.11
C ALA A 256 -10.00 -25.19 -7.23
N LEU A 257 -9.73 -26.45 -6.88
CA LEU A 257 -9.51 -27.52 -7.86
C LEU A 257 -10.80 -27.95 -8.57
N PRO A 258 -11.95 -28.20 -7.88
CA PRO A 258 -13.25 -28.35 -8.53
C PRO A 258 -13.60 -27.22 -9.50
N ILE A 259 -13.45 -25.95 -9.07
CA ILE A 259 -13.80 -24.77 -9.88
C ILE A 259 -12.94 -24.69 -11.15
N SER A 260 -11.60 -24.77 -11.01
CA SER A 260 -10.70 -24.75 -12.17
C SER A 260 -10.89 -25.93 -13.12
N THR A 261 -11.24 -27.11 -12.59
CA THR A 261 -11.59 -28.30 -13.39
C THR A 261 -12.91 -28.13 -14.15
N ALA A 262 -13.88 -27.38 -13.61
CA ALA A 262 -15.12 -27.04 -14.31
C ALA A 262 -14.89 -25.96 -15.38
N MET A 263 -14.11 -24.92 -15.07
CA MET A 263 -13.71 -23.86 -16.02
C MET A 263 -13.03 -24.43 -17.28
N GLN A 264 -12.13 -25.40 -17.12
CA GLN A 264 -11.44 -26.07 -18.23
C GLN A 264 -12.35 -26.92 -19.15
N LYS A 265 -13.56 -27.26 -18.69
CA LYS A 265 -14.54 -28.06 -19.47
C LYS A 265 -15.47 -27.19 -20.31
N LEU A 266 -15.57 -25.89 -20.05
CA LEU A 266 -16.38 -24.98 -20.85
C LEU A 266 -15.65 -24.61 -22.17
N PRO A 267 -16.34 -24.57 -23.31
CA PRO A 267 -15.75 -24.19 -24.60
C PRO A 267 -15.55 -22.66 -24.66
N GLN A 268 -14.52 -22.17 -23.97
CA GLN A 268 -14.29 -20.74 -23.73
C GLN A 268 -14.07 -19.97 -25.04
N LYS A 269 -14.97 -19.01 -25.34
CA LYS A 269 -14.92 -18.12 -26.52
C LYS A 269 -14.50 -16.68 -26.20
N GLY A 270 -14.27 -16.37 -24.93
CA GLY A 270 -14.01 -15.02 -24.42
C GLY A 270 -13.73 -15.07 -22.92
N TYR A 271 -14.21 -14.06 -22.18
CA TYR A 271 -14.17 -14.03 -20.72
C TYR A 271 -15.38 -14.75 -20.12
N PHE A 272 -15.28 -15.21 -18.87
CA PHE A 272 -16.41 -15.85 -18.20
C PHE A 272 -17.47 -14.80 -17.86
N ASN A 273 -18.68 -14.96 -18.36
CA ASN A 273 -19.84 -14.12 -18.07
C ASN A 273 -20.73 -14.76 -16.98
N ALA A 274 -21.85 -14.13 -16.61
CA ALA A 274 -22.76 -14.63 -15.58
C ALA A 274 -23.31 -16.05 -15.86
N GLU A 275 -23.64 -16.40 -17.11
CA GLU A 275 -24.10 -17.74 -17.50
C GLU A 275 -22.98 -18.79 -17.32
N ASP A 276 -21.73 -18.41 -17.58
CA ASP A 276 -20.57 -19.26 -17.29
C ASP A 276 -20.40 -19.46 -15.78
N ILE A 277 -20.60 -18.43 -14.94
CA ILE A 277 -20.50 -18.54 -13.47
C ILE A 277 -21.49 -19.59 -12.95
N THR A 278 -22.78 -19.47 -13.29
CA THR A 278 -23.82 -20.45 -12.92
C THR A 278 -23.48 -21.86 -13.41
N SER A 279 -22.97 -21.97 -14.65
CA SER A 279 -22.57 -23.25 -15.24
C SER A 279 -21.40 -23.90 -14.48
N ILE A 280 -20.35 -23.13 -14.16
CA ILE A 280 -19.20 -23.59 -13.39
C ILE A 280 -19.61 -23.97 -11.96
N ALA A 281 -20.46 -23.18 -11.31
CA ALA A 281 -20.96 -23.44 -9.96
C ALA A 281 -21.71 -24.77 -9.88
N SER A 282 -22.62 -25.02 -10.84
CA SER A 282 -23.32 -26.30 -10.98
C SER A 282 -22.36 -27.47 -11.28
N MET A 283 -21.39 -27.27 -12.18
CA MET A 283 -20.43 -28.32 -12.57
C MET A 283 -19.38 -28.66 -11.51
N ALA A 284 -19.06 -27.72 -10.61
CA ALA A 284 -18.12 -27.91 -9.50
C ALA A 284 -18.81 -28.22 -8.16
N ASN A 285 -20.14 -28.10 -8.08
CA ASN A 285 -20.95 -28.24 -6.86
C ASN A 285 -20.49 -27.27 -5.74
N VAL A 286 -20.53 -25.97 -6.05
CA VAL A 286 -20.12 -24.87 -5.16
C VAL A 286 -21.04 -23.66 -5.33
N GLU A 287 -21.00 -22.71 -4.40
CA GLU A 287 -21.73 -21.44 -4.50
C GLU A 287 -21.18 -20.54 -5.62
N GLU A 288 -22.06 -19.80 -6.28
CA GLU A 288 -21.70 -18.89 -7.38
C GLU A 288 -20.72 -17.79 -6.95
N SER A 289 -20.78 -17.33 -5.69
CA SER A 289 -19.87 -16.31 -5.14
C SER A 289 -18.40 -16.73 -5.19
N VAL A 290 -18.11 -17.99 -4.85
CA VAL A 290 -16.75 -18.57 -4.84
C VAL A 290 -16.22 -18.73 -6.28
N VAL A 291 -17.11 -19.07 -7.21
CA VAL A 291 -16.80 -19.10 -8.65
C VAL A 291 -16.53 -17.70 -9.18
N LEU A 292 -17.38 -16.74 -8.83
CA LEU A 292 -17.28 -15.34 -9.25
C LEU A 292 -15.93 -14.73 -8.83
N GLN A 293 -15.43 -15.07 -7.64
CA GLN A 293 -14.10 -14.68 -7.18
C GLN A 293 -13.00 -15.17 -8.13
N LEU A 294 -12.91 -16.48 -8.42
CA LEU A 294 -11.84 -17.05 -9.26
C LEU A 294 -12.00 -16.75 -10.75
N ALA A 295 -13.21 -16.83 -11.30
CA ALA A 295 -13.50 -16.49 -12.69
C ALA A 295 -13.27 -15.00 -12.95
N GLY A 296 -13.71 -14.13 -12.03
CA GLY A 296 -13.41 -12.70 -12.06
C GLY A 296 -11.92 -12.40 -11.99
N SER A 297 -11.11 -13.22 -11.30
CA SER A 297 -9.65 -13.13 -11.30
C SER A 297 -9.01 -13.62 -12.60
N VAL A 298 -9.54 -14.67 -13.25
CA VAL A 298 -9.07 -15.08 -14.59
C VAL A 298 -9.36 -13.99 -15.63
N ASN A 299 -10.56 -13.40 -15.57
CA ASN A 299 -10.95 -12.28 -16.41
C ASN A 299 -10.01 -11.09 -16.19
N ALA A 300 -9.85 -10.64 -14.93
CA ALA A 300 -8.93 -9.56 -14.55
C ALA A 300 -7.50 -9.81 -15.05
N ARG A 301 -6.94 -11.01 -14.80
CA ARG A 301 -5.61 -11.43 -15.25
C ARG A 301 -5.44 -11.31 -16.76
N SER A 302 -6.41 -11.80 -17.53
CA SER A 302 -6.31 -11.72 -19.00
C SER A 302 -6.46 -10.29 -19.53
N LEU A 303 -7.29 -9.47 -18.90
CA LEU A 303 -7.62 -8.12 -19.36
C LEU A 303 -6.59 -7.06 -18.94
N LEU A 304 -5.95 -7.22 -17.78
CA LEU A 304 -4.89 -6.33 -17.29
C LEU A 304 -3.71 -6.21 -18.26
N SER A 305 -3.40 -7.27 -19.01
CA SER A 305 -2.37 -7.24 -20.07
C SER A 305 -2.64 -6.29 -21.23
N ARG A 306 -3.87 -5.75 -21.35
CA ARG A 306 -4.33 -4.93 -22.48
C ARG A 306 -4.89 -3.58 -22.07
N TYR A 307 -5.54 -3.50 -20.91
CA TYR A 307 -6.29 -2.31 -20.48
C TYR A 307 -6.00 -1.90 -19.03
N PRO A 308 -4.73 -1.83 -18.56
CA PRO A 308 -4.43 -1.59 -17.15
C PRO A 308 -4.96 -0.24 -16.64
N ILE A 309 -4.88 0.81 -17.46
CA ILE A 309 -5.43 2.15 -17.17
C ILE A 309 -6.94 2.10 -16.88
N TYR A 310 -7.72 1.32 -17.64
CA TYR A 310 -9.17 1.18 -17.42
C TYR A 310 -9.45 0.56 -16.05
N PHE A 311 -8.71 -0.48 -15.68
CA PHE A 311 -8.91 -1.12 -14.38
C PHE A 311 -8.42 -0.30 -13.20
N ILE A 312 -7.38 0.52 -13.35
CA ILE A 312 -6.97 1.44 -12.28
C ILE A 312 -8.03 2.55 -12.09
N ASN A 313 -8.70 3.01 -13.16
CA ASN A 313 -9.87 3.89 -13.01
C ASN A 313 -11.00 3.18 -12.24
N GLN A 314 -11.44 2.01 -12.71
CA GLN A 314 -12.51 1.24 -12.06
C GLN A 314 -12.22 0.92 -10.58
N LEU A 315 -10.94 0.70 -10.26
CA LEU A 315 -10.48 0.46 -8.89
C LEU A 315 -10.52 1.72 -8.01
N LEU A 316 -10.36 2.91 -8.58
CA LEU A 316 -10.60 4.19 -7.88
C LEU A 316 -12.09 4.52 -7.79
N GLU A 317 -12.88 4.17 -8.81
CA GLU A 317 -14.31 4.48 -8.97
C GLU A 317 -15.24 3.57 -8.14
N HIS A 318 -14.81 2.38 -7.72
CA HIS A 318 -15.65 1.38 -7.03
C HIS A 318 -15.05 0.86 -5.72
N GLN A 319 -15.86 0.74 -4.66
CA GLN A 319 -15.47 0.06 -3.41
C GLN A 319 -15.48 -1.47 -3.53
N ASP A 320 -16.31 -2.00 -4.42
CA ASP A 320 -16.67 -3.41 -4.47
C ASP A 320 -15.47 -4.35 -4.70
N GLY A 321 -15.56 -5.56 -4.15
CA GLY A 321 -14.56 -6.60 -4.39
C GLY A 321 -14.61 -7.16 -5.81
N ILE A 322 -15.77 -7.08 -6.47
CA ILE A 322 -15.99 -7.54 -7.84
C ILE A 322 -16.89 -6.51 -8.54
N VAL A 323 -16.48 -6.04 -9.72
CA VAL A 323 -17.25 -5.12 -10.58
C VAL A 323 -17.60 -5.79 -11.90
N THR A 324 -18.64 -5.30 -12.59
CA THR A 324 -18.99 -5.78 -13.93
C THR A 324 -18.48 -4.78 -14.96
N ALA A 325 -17.48 -5.19 -15.75
CA ALA A 325 -16.96 -4.38 -16.85
C ALA A 325 -17.79 -4.59 -18.13
N GLU A 326 -18.18 -3.50 -18.78
CA GLU A 326 -18.84 -3.51 -20.08
C GLU A 326 -17.77 -3.53 -21.18
N LEU A 327 -17.61 -4.68 -21.86
CA LEU A 327 -16.49 -4.89 -22.79
C LEU A 327 -16.98 -5.27 -24.18
N LYS A 328 -16.55 -4.51 -25.20
CA LYS A 328 -16.84 -4.80 -26.61
C LYS A 328 -15.84 -5.80 -27.19
N ILE A 329 -16.31 -7.02 -27.50
CA ILE A 329 -15.53 -8.19 -27.90
C ILE A 329 -16.16 -8.79 -29.16
N ASN A 330 -15.38 -8.93 -30.24
CA ASN A 330 -15.88 -9.40 -31.55
C ASN A 330 -17.14 -8.63 -32.02
N ASP A 331 -17.10 -7.30 -31.82
CA ASP A 331 -18.20 -6.35 -32.03
C ASP A 331 -19.47 -6.53 -31.17
N GLN A 332 -19.51 -7.49 -30.24
CA GLN A 332 -20.59 -7.66 -29.27
C GLN A 332 -20.21 -7.05 -27.91
N GLU A 333 -21.16 -6.38 -27.25
CA GLU A 333 -21.01 -5.97 -25.85
C GLU A 333 -21.20 -7.18 -24.93
N GLN A 334 -20.31 -7.34 -23.96
CA GLN A 334 -20.33 -8.43 -22.98
C GLN A 334 -20.15 -7.86 -21.57
N LEU A 335 -21.00 -8.29 -20.64
CA LEU A 335 -20.89 -7.98 -19.22
C LEU A 335 -19.95 -9.01 -18.58
N VAL A 336 -18.79 -8.55 -18.11
CA VAL A 336 -17.71 -9.41 -17.62
C VAL A 336 -17.42 -9.09 -16.15
N PRO A 337 -17.62 -10.01 -15.19
CA PRO A 337 -17.19 -9.82 -13.81
C PRO A 337 -15.66 -9.76 -13.72
N ILE A 338 -15.15 -8.79 -12.96
CA ILE A 338 -13.73 -8.52 -12.74
C ILE A 338 -13.47 -8.45 -11.24
N ASN A 339 -12.59 -9.31 -10.73
CA ASN A 339 -12.21 -9.31 -9.32
C ASN A 339 -11.19 -8.19 -9.06
N MET A 340 -11.56 -7.20 -8.26
CA MET A 340 -10.73 -6.04 -7.90
C MET A 340 -9.58 -6.40 -6.96
N GLU A 341 -9.66 -7.47 -6.17
CA GLU A 341 -8.54 -7.91 -5.33
C GLU A 341 -7.35 -8.34 -6.18
N TYR A 342 -7.60 -9.11 -7.25
CA TYR A 342 -6.56 -9.50 -8.21
C TYR A 342 -5.82 -8.28 -8.76
N ILE A 343 -6.55 -7.19 -9.00
CA ILE A 343 -5.98 -5.95 -9.55
C ILE A 343 -5.16 -5.20 -8.49
N GLN A 344 -5.66 -5.10 -7.26
CA GLN A 344 -4.91 -4.51 -6.13
C GLN A 344 -3.58 -5.24 -5.92
N ARG A 345 -3.60 -6.58 -5.88
CA ARG A 345 -2.40 -7.39 -5.72
C ARG A 345 -1.45 -7.28 -6.92
N PHE A 346 -1.97 -7.32 -8.14
CA PHE A 346 -1.17 -7.09 -9.35
C PHE A 346 -0.40 -5.76 -9.27
N LEU A 347 -1.06 -4.67 -8.88
CA LEU A 347 -0.42 -3.35 -8.77
C LEU A 347 0.63 -3.32 -7.65
N ARG A 348 0.30 -3.86 -6.47
CA ARG A 348 1.22 -3.95 -5.32
C ARG A 348 2.48 -4.75 -5.64
N GLU A 349 2.32 -5.93 -6.24
CA GLU A 349 3.43 -6.80 -6.64
C GLU A 349 4.21 -6.22 -7.83
N ALA A 350 3.57 -5.47 -8.73
CA ALA A 350 4.24 -4.73 -9.80
C ALA A 350 4.92 -3.41 -9.36
N HIS A 351 4.93 -3.09 -8.06
CA HIS A 351 5.46 -1.82 -7.53
C HIS A 351 4.78 -0.57 -8.12
N ILE A 352 3.50 -0.66 -8.48
CA ILE A 352 2.70 0.44 -9.01
C ILE A 352 1.87 1.03 -7.86
N VAL A 353 2.32 2.14 -7.28
CA VAL A 353 1.73 2.74 -6.07
C VAL A 353 0.66 3.80 -6.36
N GLY A 354 0.56 4.25 -7.61
CA GLY A 354 -0.33 5.34 -8.02
C GLY A 354 -0.54 5.43 -9.53
N ALA A 355 -1.26 6.48 -9.94
CA ALA A 355 -1.49 6.85 -11.33
C ALA A 355 -1.24 8.33 -11.56
N ARG A 356 -0.52 8.69 -12.64
CA ARG A 356 -0.43 10.05 -13.14
C ARG A 356 -1.62 10.33 -14.05
N GLN A 357 -2.37 11.38 -13.77
CA GLN A 357 -3.65 11.71 -14.41
C GLN A 357 -3.66 13.18 -14.82
N HIS A 358 -4.43 13.55 -15.85
CA HIS A 358 -4.70 14.95 -16.17
C HIS A 358 -6.17 15.24 -15.86
N ILE A 359 -6.42 15.96 -14.76
CA ILE A 359 -7.77 16.24 -14.26
C ILE A 359 -8.14 17.71 -14.44
N LYS A 360 -9.45 18.01 -14.45
CA LYS A 360 -9.96 19.36 -14.21
C LYS A 360 -10.29 19.51 -12.73
N SER A 361 -9.58 20.38 -12.01
CA SER A 361 -9.85 20.63 -10.60
C SER A 361 -11.12 21.45 -10.42
N GLY A 362 -12.01 20.99 -9.53
CA GLY A 362 -13.14 21.78 -9.06
C GLY A 362 -12.68 22.99 -8.23
N THR A 363 -11.71 22.77 -7.35
CA THR A 363 -11.18 23.78 -6.41
C THR A 363 -10.41 24.90 -7.12
N LEU A 364 -9.61 24.58 -8.14
CA LEU A 364 -8.79 25.57 -8.86
C LEU A 364 -9.38 25.98 -10.22
N GLY A 365 -10.55 25.43 -10.60
CA GLY A 365 -11.27 25.70 -11.87
C GLY A 365 -10.57 25.25 -13.16
N ARG A 366 -9.26 25.00 -13.12
CA ARG A 366 -8.35 24.73 -14.24
C ARG A 366 -7.91 23.26 -14.31
N SER A 367 -7.42 22.85 -15.48
CA SER A 367 -6.89 21.50 -15.69
C SER A 367 -5.37 21.43 -15.54
N PHE A 368 -4.88 20.33 -14.97
CA PHE A 368 -3.46 20.06 -14.77
C PHE A 368 -3.19 18.58 -14.50
N SER A 369 -1.91 18.22 -14.50
CA SER A 369 -1.46 16.87 -14.14
C SER A 369 -1.37 16.71 -12.63
N ILE A 370 -1.88 15.58 -12.12
CA ILE A 370 -1.74 15.14 -10.73
C ILE A 370 -1.11 13.74 -10.68
N VAL A 371 -0.69 13.32 -9.49
CA VAL A 371 -0.49 11.91 -9.16
C VAL A 371 -1.46 11.52 -8.05
N THR A 372 -2.23 10.48 -8.32
CA THR A 372 -3.18 9.82 -7.41
C THR A 372 -2.51 8.58 -6.86
N PHE A 373 -2.04 8.62 -5.62
CA PHE A 373 -1.54 7.43 -4.91
C PHE A 373 -2.71 6.61 -4.38
N PHE A 374 -2.58 5.29 -4.43
CA PHE A 374 -3.59 4.35 -3.95
C PHE A 374 -3.00 3.19 -3.11
N ASP A 375 -1.71 2.88 -3.27
CA ASP A 375 -0.96 2.09 -2.29
C ASP A 375 -0.42 3.03 -1.21
N LEU A 376 -1.28 3.38 -0.26
CA LEU A 376 -0.91 4.26 0.85
C LEU A 376 -0.08 3.55 1.94
N GLU A 377 0.00 2.21 1.95
CA GLU A 377 0.96 1.48 2.79
C GLU A 377 2.41 1.68 2.29
N LYS A 378 2.59 1.93 0.98
CA LYS A 378 3.89 2.30 0.37
C LYS A 378 4.09 3.80 0.14
N THR A 379 3.21 4.68 0.62
CA THR A 379 3.30 6.14 0.37
C THR A 379 3.54 6.89 1.68
N THR A 380 4.55 7.75 1.77
CA THR A 380 4.82 8.58 2.97
C THR A 380 5.43 9.94 2.59
N THR A 381 5.74 10.80 3.58
CA THR A 381 6.44 12.07 3.38
C THR A 381 7.97 11.90 3.42
N THR A 382 8.71 12.76 2.73
CA THR A 382 10.18 12.73 2.72
C THR A 382 10.79 12.86 4.11
N GLU A 383 10.18 13.64 5.02
CA GLU A 383 10.69 13.83 6.38
C GLU A 383 10.34 12.68 7.33
N ASP A 384 9.15 12.07 7.19
CA ASP A 384 8.85 10.82 7.89
C ASP A 384 9.80 9.69 7.47
N LEU A 385 10.04 9.52 6.16
CA LEU A 385 10.94 8.49 5.67
C LEU A 385 12.37 8.66 6.22
N LYS A 386 12.85 9.91 6.37
CA LYS A 386 14.13 10.22 7.04
C LYS A 386 14.09 9.90 8.54
N ALA A 387 13.04 10.31 9.25
CA ALA A 387 12.87 10.04 10.68
C ALA A 387 12.83 8.54 10.97
N SER A 388 12.02 7.80 10.21
CA SER A 388 11.87 6.36 10.31
C SER A 388 13.13 5.59 9.88
N ARG A 389 13.93 6.07 8.91
CA ARG A 389 15.27 5.50 8.63
C ARG A 389 16.22 5.74 9.82
N LYS A 390 16.26 6.96 10.37
CA LYS A 390 17.13 7.32 11.50
C LYS A 390 16.82 6.52 12.76
N GLU A 391 15.54 6.34 13.09
CA GLU A 391 15.13 5.60 14.28
C GLU A 391 15.39 4.09 14.14
N ARG A 392 15.12 3.51 12.97
CA ARG A 392 15.51 2.11 12.66
C ARG A 392 17.02 1.90 12.76
N TRP A 393 17.84 2.86 12.31
CA TRP A 393 19.29 2.79 12.49
C TRP A 393 19.69 2.81 13.97
N ARG A 394 19.10 3.71 14.76
CA ARG A 394 19.34 3.82 16.21
C ARG A 394 18.96 2.52 16.95
N LEU A 395 17.84 1.90 16.55
CA LEU A 395 17.33 0.68 17.17
C LEU A 395 18.09 -0.59 16.73
N LEU A 396 18.46 -0.73 15.46
CA LEU A 396 18.91 -2.02 14.89
C LEU A 396 20.32 -2.00 14.27
N GLY A 397 20.90 -0.84 13.97
CA GLY A 397 22.16 -0.73 13.22
C GLY A 397 23.34 -1.42 13.89
N ASN A 398 23.50 -1.25 15.22
CA ASN A 398 24.57 -1.89 15.99
C ASN A 398 24.45 -3.43 16.01
N MET A 399 23.22 -3.97 16.00
CA MET A 399 22.97 -5.42 15.92
C MET A 399 23.32 -5.95 14.52
N ALA A 400 22.86 -5.26 13.48
CA ALA A 400 23.10 -5.62 12.08
C ALA A 400 24.60 -5.71 11.76
N ILE A 401 25.38 -4.69 12.12
CA ILE A 401 26.84 -4.65 11.95
C ILE A 401 27.51 -5.88 12.60
N SER A 402 27.18 -6.18 13.86
CA SER A 402 27.83 -7.28 14.58
C SER A 402 27.40 -8.67 14.12
N ILE A 403 26.18 -8.84 13.61
CA ILE A 403 25.78 -10.07 12.93
C ILE A 403 26.51 -10.22 11.58
N GLY A 404 26.64 -9.14 10.80
CA GLY A 404 27.36 -9.14 9.52
C GLY A 404 28.79 -9.65 9.65
N VAL A 405 29.54 -9.15 10.65
CA VAL A 405 30.93 -9.55 10.95
C VAL A 405 31.06 -11.05 11.31
N LEU A 406 30.02 -11.69 11.83
CA LEU A 406 30.03 -13.13 12.11
C LEU A 406 29.73 -14.01 10.87
N GLY A 407 29.18 -13.42 9.80
CA GLY A 407 28.74 -14.14 8.60
C GLY A 407 29.85 -14.54 7.61
N GLU A 408 31.05 -13.95 7.69
CA GLU A 408 32.08 -14.07 6.64
C GLU A 408 32.77 -15.45 6.51
N LYS A 409 32.48 -16.42 7.39
CA LYS A 409 33.16 -17.73 7.37
C LYS A 409 32.41 -18.74 6.48
N PRO A 410 32.98 -19.17 5.34
CA PRO A 410 32.35 -20.20 4.51
C PRO A 410 32.35 -21.54 5.26
N ARG A 411 31.15 -21.98 5.64
CA ARG A 411 30.84 -23.38 6.00
C ARG A 411 30.05 -24.00 4.85
N GLU A 412 29.74 -25.29 4.94
CA GLU A 412 29.41 -26.15 3.79
C GLU A 412 28.30 -25.58 2.87
N ASN A 413 28.44 -25.81 1.56
CA ASN A 413 27.56 -25.27 0.50
C ASN A 413 26.15 -25.89 0.50
N HIS A 414 25.40 -25.71 1.59
CA HIS A 414 23.98 -26.03 1.66
C HIS A 414 23.18 -25.07 0.78
N LEU A 415 22.30 -25.62 -0.05
CA LEU A 415 21.39 -24.84 -0.91
C LEU A 415 20.62 -23.79 -0.11
N LEU A 416 20.13 -24.14 1.08
CA LEU A 416 19.42 -23.21 1.96
C LEU A 416 20.28 -22.00 2.38
N ILE A 417 21.56 -22.19 2.72
CA ILE A 417 22.45 -21.06 3.07
C ILE A 417 22.64 -20.14 1.86
N SER A 418 22.93 -20.71 0.69
CA SER A 418 23.09 -19.91 -0.55
C SER A 418 21.81 -19.19 -0.99
N LEU A 419 20.63 -19.68 -0.58
CA LEU A 419 19.34 -19.03 -0.82
C LEU A 419 19.03 -17.95 0.22
N LEU A 420 19.50 -18.09 1.47
CA LEU A 420 19.34 -17.07 2.51
C LEU A 420 20.21 -15.82 2.26
N ASP A 421 21.26 -15.95 1.45
CA ASP A 421 22.06 -14.83 0.93
C ASP A 421 21.39 -14.09 -0.23
N ASP A 422 20.33 -14.64 -0.83
CA ASP A 422 19.47 -13.94 -1.79
C ASP A 422 18.38 -13.15 -1.06
N LEU A 423 18.51 -11.82 -1.06
CA LEU A 423 17.59 -10.92 -0.39
C LEU A 423 16.15 -11.04 -0.93
N HIS A 424 15.98 -11.42 -2.21
CA HIS A 424 14.69 -11.55 -2.88
C HIS A 424 14.28 -13.02 -3.11
N VAL A 425 14.89 -13.98 -2.42
CA VAL A 425 14.40 -15.38 -2.41
C VAL A 425 12.96 -15.42 -1.92
N LYS A 426 12.13 -16.26 -2.56
CA LYS A 426 10.73 -16.45 -2.14
C LYS A 426 10.62 -17.41 -0.95
N PRO A 427 9.68 -17.17 0.00
CA PRO A 427 9.39 -18.07 1.13
C PRO A 427 9.30 -19.54 0.78
N GLU A 428 8.59 -19.88 -0.31
CA GLU A 428 8.42 -21.24 -0.80
C GLU A 428 9.75 -21.96 -1.06
N ARG A 429 10.75 -21.26 -1.64
CA ARG A 429 12.05 -21.84 -1.97
C ARG A 429 12.93 -22.07 -0.74
N LEU A 430 12.78 -21.25 0.30
CA LEU A 430 13.46 -21.45 1.58
C LEU A 430 12.91 -22.70 2.30
N VAL A 431 11.59 -22.87 2.36
CA VAL A 431 10.96 -24.07 2.96
C VAL A 431 11.29 -25.32 2.15
N GLU A 432 11.23 -25.25 0.82
CA GLU A 432 11.59 -26.37 -0.06
C GLU A 432 13.07 -26.77 0.10
N ALA A 433 13.99 -25.82 0.24
CA ALA A 433 15.39 -26.12 0.54
C ALA A 433 15.58 -26.70 1.95
N ALA A 434 14.87 -26.19 2.97
CA ALA A 434 14.91 -26.72 4.33
C ALA A 434 14.40 -28.17 4.41
N ARG A 435 13.35 -28.52 3.63
CA ARG A 435 12.84 -29.90 3.47
C ARG A 435 13.88 -30.88 2.92
N THR A 436 14.93 -30.42 2.22
CA THR A 436 16.01 -31.30 1.70
C THR A 436 17.04 -31.72 2.76
N LEU A 437 17.05 -31.08 3.93
CA LEU A 437 17.96 -31.46 5.01
C LEU A 437 17.53 -32.80 5.63
N GLU A 438 18.50 -33.67 5.89
CA GLU A 438 18.28 -35.01 6.43
C GLU A 438 17.43 -34.98 7.72
N GLY A 439 16.29 -35.67 7.70
CA GLY A 439 15.31 -35.74 8.81
C GLY A 439 14.25 -34.62 8.79
N TYR A 440 14.53 -33.47 8.17
CA TYR A 440 13.62 -32.33 8.19
C TYR A 440 12.48 -32.43 7.18
N GLY A 441 12.62 -33.22 6.12
CA GLY A 441 11.53 -33.50 5.17
C GLY A 441 10.27 -34.09 5.83
N GLU A 442 10.44 -34.96 6.84
CA GLU A 442 9.33 -35.53 7.62
C GLU A 442 8.77 -34.52 8.65
N ILE A 443 9.64 -33.75 9.31
CA ILE A 443 9.26 -32.73 10.30
C ILE A 443 8.41 -31.62 9.64
N PHE A 444 8.87 -31.09 8.51
CA PHE A 444 8.11 -30.10 7.73
C PHE A 444 6.85 -30.68 7.07
N GLY A 445 6.86 -31.96 6.69
CA GLY A 445 5.68 -32.66 6.15
C GLY A 445 4.64 -33.06 7.21
N SER A 446 4.96 -32.95 8.50
CA SER A 446 4.05 -33.31 9.59
C SER A 446 3.01 -32.22 9.86
N GLU A 447 1.80 -32.62 10.27
CA GLU A 447 0.78 -31.70 10.76
C GLU A 447 1.24 -30.99 12.05
N THR A 448 0.98 -29.69 12.15
CA THR A 448 1.30 -28.88 13.34
C THR A 448 0.41 -29.18 14.56
N GLY A 449 -0.61 -30.03 14.39
CA GLY A 449 -1.57 -30.36 15.45
C GLY A 449 -2.48 -29.19 15.83
N ASN A 450 -2.70 -28.24 14.92
CA ASN A 450 -3.76 -27.23 14.96
C ASN A 450 -5.07 -27.79 14.37
N TRP A 451 -6.17 -27.07 14.56
CA TRP A 451 -7.49 -27.45 14.02
C TRP A 451 -7.65 -27.08 12.54
N GLU A 452 -6.81 -26.20 12.02
CA GLU A 452 -6.89 -25.70 10.63
C GLU A 452 -6.41 -26.75 9.60
N GLY A 453 -5.56 -27.68 10.05
CA GLY A 453 -5.04 -28.80 9.27
C GLY A 453 -3.81 -28.43 8.43
N PHE A 454 -2.90 -27.60 8.97
CA PHE A 454 -1.66 -27.20 8.31
C PHE A 454 -0.49 -28.10 8.69
N THR A 455 0.26 -28.52 7.68
CA THR A 455 1.64 -29.01 7.82
C THR A 455 2.55 -27.89 8.31
N LEU A 456 3.68 -28.26 8.93
CA LEU A 456 4.66 -27.27 9.37
C LEU A 456 5.25 -26.50 8.17
N ALA A 457 5.41 -27.12 7.00
CA ALA A 457 5.82 -26.43 5.77
C ALA A 457 4.85 -25.30 5.37
N GLU A 458 3.54 -25.57 5.37
CA GLU A 458 2.49 -24.59 5.06
C GLU A 458 2.50 -23.41 6.05
N HIS A 459 2.68 -23.70 7.35
CA HIS A 459 2.81 -22.68 8.38
C HIS A 459 4.08 -21.83 8.21
N THR A 460 5.26 -22.45 8.16
CA THR A 460 6.54 -21.75 8.04
C THR A 460 6.66 -20.92 6.76
N GLU A 461 6.08 -21.37 5.62
CA GLU A 461 6.02 -20.53 4.41
C GLU A 461 5.21 -19.25 4.66
N THR A 462 4.09 -19.36 5.38
CA THR A 462 3.21 -18.23 5.69
C THR A 462 3.85 -17.26 6.69
N VAL A 463 4.59 -17.76 7.69
CA VAL A 463 5.36 -16.91 8.61
C VAL A 463 6.51 -16.18 7.87
N LEU A 464 7.25 -16.86 7.00
CA LEU A 464 8.27 -16.23 6.14
C LEU A 464 7.66 -15.19 5.20
N ARG A 465 6.47 -15.47 4.65
CA ARG A 465 5.72 -14.55 3.79
C ARG A 465 5.30 -13.29 4.55
N ASN A 466 4.76 -13.44 5.76
CA ASN A 466 4.45 -12.31 6.64
C ASN A 466 5.71 -11.47 6.92
N PHE A 467 6.86 -12.09 7.19
CA PHE A 467 8.13 -11.39 7.41
C PHE A 467 8.59 -10.60 6.17
N ASP A 468 8.63 -11.27 5.01
CA ASP A 468 9.07 -10.66 3.75
C ASP A 468 8.13 -9.54 3.29
N GLU A 469 6.84 -9.61 3.61
CA GLU A 469 5.83 -8.61 3.19
C GLU A 469 5.73 -7.42 4.15
N ASN A 470 5.95 -7.61 5.46
CA ASN A 470 5.80 -6.56 6.47
C ASN A 470 7.12 -5.87 6.85
N PHE A 471 8.25 -6.61 6.85
CA PHE A 471 9.50 -6.18 7.49
C PHE A 471 10.73 -6.14 6.57
N ALA A 472 10.89 -7.05 5.62
CA ALA A 472 12.17 -7.17 4.90
C ALA A 472 12.59 -5.93 4.09
N ASP A 473 11.63 -5.16 3.55
CA ASP A 473 11.90 -3.87 2.89
C ASP A 473 12.20 -2.71 3.86
N LYS A 474 12.11 -2.97 5.18
CA LYS A 474 12.28 -1.97 6.24
C LYS A 474 13.46 -2.27 7.16
N LEU A 475 13.98 -3.49 7.18
CA LEU A 475 15.11 -3.92 8.02
C LEU A 475 16.47 -3.71 7.34
N PRO A 476 17.59 -3.64 8.10
CA PRO A 476 18.93 -3.82 7.57
C PRO A 476 19.04 -5.18 6.86
N VAL A 477 19.71 -5.25 5.71
CA VAL A 477 19.90 -6.50 4.95
C VAL A 477 20.57 -7.62 5.76
N GLU A 478 21.46 -7.26 6.69
CA GLU A 478 22.18 -8.18 7.58
C GLU A 478 21.24 -8.91 8.55
N LEU A 479 20.04 -8.36 8.82
CA LEU A 479 19.02 -8.98 9.67
C LEU A 479 18.07 -9.92 8.92
N LEU A 480 18.07 -9.94 7.58
CA LEU A 480 17.15 -10.79 6.81
C LEU A 480 17.52 -12.28 6.94
N LYS A 481 18.79 -12.63 6.74
CA LYS A 481 19.33 -14.00 6.91
C LYS A 481 19.08 -14.59 8.30
N PRO A 482 19.42 -13.93 9.43
CA PRO A 482 19.19 -14.47 10.77
C PRO A 482 17.69 -14.57 11.13
N LEU A 483 16.85 -13.63 10.73
CA LEU A 483 15.41 -13.69 11.04
C LEU A 483 14.69 -14.75 10.18
N ARG A 484 15.05 -14.92 8.91
CA ARG A 484 14.58 -16.04 8.08
C ARG A 484 15.06 -17.39 8.65
N LEU A 485 16.28 -17.48 9.16
CA LEU A 485 16.77 -18.67 9.89
C LEU A 485 15.98 -18.94 11.17
N ALA A 486 15.65 -17.91 11.96
CA ALA A 486 14.82 -18.05 13.15
C ALA A 486 13.44 -18.59 12.80
N ILE A 487 12.76 -18.00 11.80
CA ILE A 487 11.45 -18.43 11.33
C ILE A 487 11.47 -19.86 10.78
N LEU A 488 12.50 -20.26 10.02
CA LEU A 488 12.66 -21.63 9.55
C LEU A 488 12.82 -22.65 10.69
N ALA A 489 13.29 -22.21 11.85
CA ALA A 489 13.60 -23.07 12.99
C ALA A 489 12.56 -23.03 14.13
N HIS A 490 11.77 -21.95 14.25
CA HIS A 490 11.01 -21.64 15.48
C HIS A 490 10.12 -22.79 15.97
N ASP A 491 9.35 -23.43 15.08
CA ASP A 491 8.34 -24.42 15.45
C ASP A 491 8.69 -25.88 15.08
N LEU A 492 9.96 -26.17 14.78
CA LEU A 492 10.44 -27.51 14.40
C LEU A 492 10.17 -28.60 15.46
N GLY A 493 9.94 -28.23 16.72
CA GLY A 493 9.61 -29.15 17.80
C GLY A 493 8.12 -29.49 17.94
N LYS A 494 7.22 -28.67 17.38
CA LYS A 494 5.76 -28.79 17.52
C LYS A 494 5.20 -30.14 17.07
N PRO A 495 5.64 -30.77 15.96
CA PRO A 495 5.19 -32.12 15.60
C PRO A 495 5.56 -33.17 16.65
N ALA A 496 6.79 -33.12 17.18
CA ALA A 496 7.28 -34.08 18.18
C ALA A 496 6.60 -33.91 19.54
N ALA A 497 6.37 -32.66 19.97
CA ALA A 497 5.61 -32.36 21.18
C ALA A 497 4.14 -32.79 21.05
N SER A 498 3.52 -32.54 19.90
CA SER A 498 2.13 -32.94 19.62
C SER A 498 1.96 -34.47 19.59
N ALA A 499 2.83 -35.18 18.86
CA ALA A 499 2.79 -36.65 18.74
C ALA A 499 3.01 -37.39 20.08
N ARG A 500 3.63 -36.75 21.07
CA ARG A 500 3.82 -37.28 22.44
C ARG A 500 2.76 -36.81 23.44
N ASN A 501 1.83 -35.95 23.03
CA ASN A 501 0.91 -35.22 23.90
C ASN A 501 1.63 -34.34 24.96
N GLU A 502 2.85 -33.92 24.66
CA GLU A 502 3.73 -33.11 25.50
C GLU A 502 3.71 -31.63 25.08
N LYS A 503 2.55 -31.09 24.64
CA LYS A 503 2.42 -29.69 24.17
C LYS A 503 2.90 -28.66 25.21
N HIS A 504 2.77 -28.96 26.49
CA HIS A 504 3.31 -28.13 27.60
C HIS A 504 4.85 -28.04 27.65
N LEU A 505 5.56 -28.83 26.82
CA LEU A 505 7.02 -28.79 26.64
C LEU A 505 7.42 -28.26 25.25
N GLN A 506 6.49 -27.72 24.44
CA GLN A 506 6.75 -27.30 23.04
C GLN A 506 7.99 -26.42 22.91
N LYS A 507 8.17 -25.38 23.75
CA LYS A 507 9.39 -24.54 23.78
C LYS A 507 10.68 -25.36 23.87
N LYS A 508 10.73 -26.38 24.73
CA LYS A 508 11.89 -27.26 24.89
C LYS A 508 12.12 -28.13 23.66
N TYR A 509 11.06 -28.62 23.01
CA TYR A 509 11.18 -29.34 21.74
C TYR A 509 11.65 -28.42 20.61
N ASN A 510 11.12 -27.20 20.54
CA ASN A 510 11.46 -26.18 19.54
C ASN A 510 12.94 -25.79 19.64
N VAL A 511 13.41 -25.37 20.81
CA VAL A 511 14.83 -25.04 21.06
C VAL A 511 15.75 -26.22 20.72
N ASN A 512 15.42 -27.45 21.13
CA ASN A 512 16.24 -28.63 20.81
C ASN A 512 16.31 -28.96 19.31
N GLN A 513 15.21 -28.76 18.57
CA GLN A 513 15.17 -29.04 17.12
C GLN A 513 15.81 -27.91 16.30
N ALA A 514 15.68 -26.65 16.76
CA ALA A 514 16.37 -25.49 16.21
C ALA A 514 17.88 -25.62 16.40
N ASP A 515 18.36 -26.07 17.58
CA ASP A 515 19.78 -26.29 17.86
C ASP A 515 20.39 -27.31 16.90
N ALA A 516 19.72 -28.46 16.72
CA ALA A 516 20.12 -29.48 15.75
C ALA A 516 20.05 -29.01 14.29
N PHE A 517 19.07 -28.17 13.93
CA PHE A 517 18.92 -27.60 12.59
C PHE A 517 20.05 -26.62 12.28
N PHE A 518 20.38 -25.74 13.23
CA PHE A 518 21.48 -24.80 13.14
C PHE A 518 22.85 -25.50 13.10
N ASP A 519 23.04 -26.60 13.84
CA ASP A 519 24.26 -27.42 13.74
C ASP A 519 24.38 -28.12 12.38
N LYS A 520 23.28 -28.69 11.82
CA LYS A 520 23.29 -29.25 10.45
C LYS A 520 23.53 -28.22 9.36
N LEU A 521 23.23 -26.95 9.61
CA LEU A 521 23.54 -25.83 8.71
C LEU A 521 24.89 -25.18 8.99
N GLY A 522 25.60 -25.62 10.03
CA GLY A 522 26.86 -25.03 10.45
C GLY A 522 26.74 -23.55 10.84
N VAL A 523 25.66 -23.11 11.47
CA VAL A 523 25.53 -21.72 11.97
C VAL A 523 26.65 -21.42 12.99
N ASP A 524 27.18 -20.18 13.02
CA ASP A 524 28.19 -19.81 14.02
C ASP A 524 27.63 -19.92 15.45
N THR A 525 28.45 -20.35 16.42
CA THR A 525 28.01 -20.61 17.79
C THR A 525 27.42 -19.37 18.47
N GLY A 526 27.99 -18.18 18.25
CA GLY A 526 27.47 -16.94 18.83
C GLY A 526 26.10 -16.59 18.26
N LEU A 527 25.96 -16.68 16.93
CA LEU A 527 24.67 -16.47 16.25
C LEU A 527 23.66 -17.56 16.65
N LYS A 528 24.08 -18.81 16.81
CA LYS A 528 23.22 -19.92 17.26
C LYS A 528 22.64 -19.64 18.65
N GLU A 529 23.46 -19.24 19.62
CA GLU A 529 22.97 -18.87 20.96
C GLU A 529 21.98 -17.69 20.91
N LEU A 530 22.24 -16.67 20.06
CA LEU A 530 21.32 -15.54 19.86
C LEU A 530 19.97 -15.99 19.29
N LEU A 531 19.96 -16.80 18.21
CA LEU A 531 18.71 -17.26 17.58
C LEU A 531 17.91 -18.22 18.47
N LEU A 532 18.59 -19.07 19.26
CA LEU A 532 17.92 -19.95 20.22
C LEU A 532 17.30 -19.18 21.39
N ALA A 533 17.89 -18.07 21.82
CA ALA A 533 17.27 -17.18 22.82
C ALA A 533 16.03 -16.47 22.25
N VAL A 534 16.07 -16.06 20.97
CA VAL A 534 14.92 -15.46 20.27
C VAL A 534 13.77 -16.46 20.10
N ILE A 535 14.05 -17.70 19.65
CA ILE A 535 13.05 -18.78 19.48
C ILE A 535 12.51 -19.30 20.83
N GLY A 536 13.35 -19.35 21.85
CA GLY A 536 13.04 -19.97 23.13
C GLY A 536 12.21 -19.07 24.04
N ASP A 537 12.89 -18.42 24.99
CA ASP A 537 12.23 -17.56 25.97
C ASP A 537 11.82 -16.20 25.35
N GLY A 538 12.48 -15.76 24.27
CA GLY A 538 12.20 -14.49 23.60
C GLY A 538 10.82 -14.41 22.96
N GLU A 539 10.45 -15.40 22.15
CA GLU A 539 9.12 -15.50 21.52
C GLU A 539 8.00 -15.56 22.58
N GLU A 540 8.16 -16.42 23.61
CA GLU A 540 7.17 -16.52 24.70
C GLU A 540 7.00 -15.20 25.48
N LEU A 541 8.09 -14.52 25.82
CA LEU A 541 8.02 -13.22 26.51
C LEU A 541 7.46 -12.12 25.58
N ALA A 542 7.76 -12.16 24.27
CA ALA A 542 7.16 -11.25 23.30
C ALA A 542 5.64 -11.48 23.17
N PHE A 543 5.16 -12.73 23.22
CA PHE A 543 3.73 -13.05 23.30
C PHE A 543 3.08 -12.49 24.56
N GLN A 544 3.69 -12.72 25.72
CA GLN A 544 3.18 -12.26 27.01
C GLN A 544 3.04 -10.73 27.03
N ILE A 545 4.08 -10.01 26.63
CA ILE A 545 4.07 -8.53 26.58
C ILE A 545 3.06 -8.01 25.55
N ASN A 546 3.21 -8.38 24.26
CA ASN A 546 2.45 -7.73 23.18
C ASN A 546 1.01 -8.23 23.07
N VAL A 547 0.79 -9.55 23.16
CA VAL A 547 -0.53 -10.16 22.92
C VAL A 547 -1.34 -10.21 24.23
N ALA A 548 -0.83 -10.92 25.24
CA ALA A 548 -1.55 -11.17 26.48
C ALA A 548 -1.72 -9.91 27.37
N GLY A 549 -0.85 -8.90 27.21
CA GLY A 549 -0.88 -7.68 28.03
C GLY A 549 -0.34 -7.93 29.43
N ALA A 550 0.85 -8.54 29.52
CA ALA A 550 1.52 -8.87 30.77
C ALA A 550 1.98 -7.63 31.57
N ASP A 551 2.41 -7.88 32.80
CA ASP A 551 2.89 -6.87 33.74
C ASP A 551 4.42 -6.67 33.69
N GLU A 552 4.92 -5.80 34.57
CA GLU A 552 6.34 -5.44 34.75
C GLU A 552 7.28 -6.67 34.87
N TYR A 553 6.77 -7.83 35.31
CA TYR A 553 7.58 -9.04 35.42
C TYR A 553 8.03 -9.58 34.05
N ALA A 554 7.14 -9.57 33.04
CA ALA A 554 7.46 -10.08 31.71
C ALA A 554 8.45 -9.15 30.97
N GLU A 555 8.26 -7.83 31.09
CA GLU A 555 9.22 -6.84 30.56
C GLU A 555 10.60 -6.97 31.22
N LYS A 556 10.63 -7.17 32.54
CA LYS A 556 11.87 -7.39 33.28
C LYS A 556 12.57 -8.69 32.87
N ALA A 557 11.83 -9.79 32.77
CA ALA A 557 12.37 -11.08 32.31
C ALA A 557 12.94 -11.00 30.89
N MET A 558 12.26 -10.27 29.99
CA MET A 558 12.75 -9.99 28.63
C MET A 558 14.06 -9.19 28.65
N ARG A 559 14.18 -8.18 29.52
CA ARG A 559 15.44 -7.42 29.69
C ARG A 559 16.57 -8.28 30.29
N GLU A 560 16.28 -9.15 31.26
CA GLU A 560 17.26 -10.08 31.84
C GLU A 560 17.74 -11.14 30.82
N LEU A 561 16.83 -11.66 29.98
CA LEU A 561 17.16 -12.53 28.85
C LEU A 561 18.03 -11.81 27.81
N ALA A 562 17.67 -10.58 27.43
CA ALA A 562 18.42 -9.77 26.48
C ALA A 562 19.86 -9.52 26.98
N ILE A 563 20.02 -9.05 28.22
CA ILE A 563 21.35 -8.80 28.81
C ILE A 563 22.19 -10.08 28.81
N SER A 564 21.66 -11.17 29.36
CA SER A 564 22.43 -12.43 29.51
C SER A 564 22.75 -13.13 28.19
N THR A 565 21.94 -12.92 27.15
CA THR A 565 22.23 -13.40 25.78
C THR A 565 23.29 -12.53 25.10
N LEU A 566 23.12 -11.20 25.17
CA LEU A 566 23.98 -10.26 24.45
C LEU A 566 25.37 -10.13 25.07
N GLN A 567 25.52 -10.28 26.39
CA GLN A 567 26.83 -10.38 27.05
C GLN A 567 27.70 -11.49 26.45
N LYS A 568 27.09 -12.65 26.13
CA LYS A 568 27.80 -13.74 25.43
C LYS A 568 28.05 -13.43 23.96
N PHE A 569 27.02 -12.96 23.25
CA PHE A 569 27.07 -12.70 21.81
C PHE A 569 28.15 -11.68 21.43
N TYR A 570 28.24 -10.56 22.17
CA TYR A 570 29.26 -9.53 21.96
C TYR A 570 30.57 -9.80 22.72
N GLY A 571 30.58 -10.71 23.71
CA GLY A 571 31.72 -10.90 24.61
C GLY A 571 31.98 -9.71 25.54
N LEU A 572 30.93 -8.99 25.96
CA LEU A 572 30.99 -7.75 26.74
C LEU A 572 30.38 -7.91 28.13
N GLU A 573 30.95 -7.24 29.14
CA GLU A 573 30.37 -7.20 30.50
C GLU A 573 29.13 -6.30 30.59
N GLN A 574 29.07 -5.24 29.77
CA GLN A 574 27.98 -4.26 29.75
C GLN A 574 27.33 -4.20 28.37
N ILE A 575 26.01 -4.13 28.35
CA ILE A 575 25.15 -4.06 27.16
C ILE A 575 24.30 -2.79 27.27
N THR A 576 24.15 -2.05 26.18
CA THR A 576 23.38 -0.79 26.17
C THR A 576 21.87 -1.04 26.04
N ASP A 577 21.05 -0.08 26.47
CA ASP A 577 19.60 -0.13 26.22
C ASP A 577 19.28 -0.23 24.72
N GLU A 578 20.11 0.33 23.83
CA GLU A 578 19.91 0.19 22.38
C GLU A 578 20.10 -1.27 21.92
N GLN A 579 21.12 -1.97 22.42
CA GLN A 579 21.34 -3.39 22.14
C GLN A 579 20.23 -4.27 22.75
N ILE A 580 19.76 -3.96 23.96
CA ILE A 580 18.63 -4.64 24.60
C ILE A 580 17.36 -4.48 23.75
N ASN A 581 17.02 -3.24 23.38
CA ASN A 581 15.84 -2.94 22.57
C ASN A 581 15.93 -3.59 21.18
N ALA A 582 17.12 -3.70 20.58
CA ALA A 582 17.34 -4.41 19.32
C ALA A 582 16.95 -5.89 19.41
N PHE A 583 17.37 -6.59 20.47
CA PHE A 583 16.98 -7.98 20.73
C PHE A 583 15.48 -8.12 20.98
N MET A 584 14.90 -7.21 21.77
CA MET A 584 13.46 -7.19 22.04
C MET A 584 12.64 -7.05 20.76
N GLU A 585 13.05 -6.16 19.84
CA GLU A 585 12.38 -5.99 18.55
C GLU A 585 12.58 -7.22 17.63
N MET A 586 13.72 -7.93 17.68
CA MET A 586 13.88 -9.22 16.95
C MET A 586 12.88 -10.29 17.44
N CYS A 587 12.73 -10.47 18.76
CA CYS A 587 11.73 -11.36 19.35
C CYS A 587 10.30 -10.96 18.97
N ARG A 588 10.02 -9.65 18.96
CA ARG A 588 8.74 -9.07 18.58
C ARG A 588 8.41 -9.31 17.11
N ILE A 589 9.38 -9.12 16.20
CA ILE A 589 9.22 -9.38 14.76
C ILE A 589 8.84 -10.85 14.52
N LEU A 590 9.53 -11.80 15.17
CA LEU A 590 9.22 -13.22 15.05
C LEU A 590 7.79 -13.52 15.52
N GLN A 591 7.44 -13.13 16.75
CA GLN A 591 6.10 -13.36 17.32
C GLN A 591 4.99 -12.69 16.50
N ILE A 592 5.25 -11.52 15.92
CA ILE A 592 4.32 -10.85 15.02
C ILE A 592 4.09 -11.68 13.74
N CYS A 593 5.15 -12.24 13.16
CA CYS A 593 5.04 -13.01 11.92
C CYS A 593 4.30 -14.34 12.12
N ASP A 594 4.54 -15.03 13.25
CA ASP A 594 3.80 -16.25 13.63
C ASP A 594 2.34 -15.94 13.95
N GLY A 595 2.08 -15.01 14.89
CA GLY A 595 0.72 -14.61 15.27
C GLY A 595 -0.10 -14.11 14.08
N GLY A 596 0.55 -13.40 13.15
CA GLY A 596 -0.06 -12.90 11.92
C GLY A 596 -0.47 -14.01 10.94
N ALA A 597 0.14 -15.20 11.01
CA ALA A 597 -0.20 -16.33 10.14
C ALA A 597 -1.59 -16.92 10.47
N TYR A 598 -2.07 -16.74 11.70
CA TYR A 598 -3.41 -17.17 12.14
C TYR A 598 -4.48 -16.08 11.92
N THR A 599 -4.34 -15.30 10.84
CA THR A 599 -5.30 -14.25 10.43
C THR A 599 -5.83 -14.50 9.02
N SER A 600 -7.02 -14.00 8.71
CA SER A 600 -7.58 -14.07 7.35
C SER A 600 -6.90 -13.11 6.37
N MET A 601 -5.88 -12.37 6.80
CA MET A 601 -4.99 -11.55 5.96
C MET A 601 -3.85 -12.37 5.39
N ALA A 602 -3.31 -13.31 6.18
CA ALA A 602 -2.28 -14.25 5.77
C ALA A 602 -2.78 -15.24 4.72
N VAL A 603 -1.86 -15.70 3.86
CA VAL A 603 -2.15 -16.52 2.68
C VAL A 603 -1.22 -17.71 2.59
N THR A 604 -1.75 -18.90 2.86
CA THR A 604 -1.03 -20.18 2.78
C THR A 604 -1.03 -20.72 1.35
N ARG A 605 0.10 -21.30 0.92
CA ARG A 605 0.19 -22.15 -0.28
C ARG A 605 0.01 -23.61 0.12
N ARG A 606 -0.96 -24.28 -0.49
CA ARG A 606 -1.24 -25.70 -0.27
C ARG A 606 -0.89 -26.52 -1.51
N GLU A 607 0.02 -27.47 -1.35
CA GLU A 607 0.56 -28.27 -2.46
C GLU A 607 -0.58 -28.99 -3.22
N GLY A 608 -0.65 -28.79 -4.54
CA GLY A 608 -1.72 -29.32 -5.39
C GLY A 608 -3.11 -28.66 -5.25
N LYS A 609 -3.34 -27.74 -4.30
CA LYS A 609 -4.65 -27.10 -4.07
C LYS A 609 -4.67 -25.58 -4.32
N GLY A 610 -3.51 -24.90 -4.34
CA GLY A 610 -3.39 -23.49 -4.70
C GLY A 610 -3.00 -22.61 -3.51
N ARG A 611 -3.57 -21.39 -3.43
CA ARG A 611 -3.42 -20.48 -2.29
C ARG A 611 -4.79 -20.11 -1.72
N HIS A 612 -4.88 -20.00 -0.40
CA HIS A 612 -6.10 -19.61 0.32
C HIS A 612 -5.75 -18.73 1.53
N ARG A 613 -6.73 -18.02 2.09
CA ARG A 613 -6.61 -17.26 3.34
C ARG A 613 -6.63 -18.21 4.55
N ASN A 614 -5.99 -17.82 5.64
CA ASN A 614 -6.03 -18.60 6.89
C ASN A 614 -7.26 -18.25 7.73
N ALA A 615 -7.48 -18.99 8.82
CA ALA A 615 -8.61 -18.73 9.70
C ALA A 615 -8.48 -17.34 10.36
N PRO A 616 -9.59 -16.64 10.66
CA PRO A 616 -9.58 -15.31 11.27
C PRO A 616 -9.24 -15.31 12.78
N SER A 617 -8.58 -16.34 13.30
CA SER A 617 -8.43 -16.60 14.74
C SER A 617 -7.78 -15.44 15.52
N PHE A 618 -6.78 -14.78 14.93
CA PHE A 618 -6.08 -13.65 15.51
C PHE A 618 -6.49 -12.29 14.91
N ASN A 619 -7.52 -12.21 14.05
CA ASN A 619 -7.92 -10.96 13.37
C ASN A 619 -8.17 -9.77 14.32
N HIS A 620 -8.55 -10.03 15.57
CA HIS A 620 -8.80 -9.01 16.59
C HIS A 620 -7.53 -8.44 17.25
N SER A 621 -6.38 -9.09 17.04
CA SER A 621 -5.06 -8.69 17.57
C SER A 621 -4.18 -7.99 16.51
N PHE A 622 -4.71 -7.76 15.31
CA PHE A 622 -4.00 -7.24 14.13
C PHE A 622 -4.88 -6.21 13.40
N ALA A 623 -4.29 -5.39 12.52
CA ALA A 623 -5.00 -4.27 11.91
C ALA A 623 -6.17 -4.73 11.05
N ASN A 624 -7.33 -4.11 11.26
CA ASN A 624 -8.51 -4.38 10.46
C ASN A 624 -8.36 -3.69 9.08
N PRO A 625 -8.46 -4.43 7.97
CA PRO A 625 -8.27 -3.67 6.19
C PRO A 625 -9.03 -2.42 5.73
N ALA A 626 -8.27 -1.33 5.54
CA ALA A 626 -8.46 -0.39 4.45
C ALA A 626 -7.55 -0.74 3.25
N GLY A 627 -7.89 -0.23 2.06
CA GLY A 627 -6.97 -0.22 0.91
C GLY A 627 -6.65 -1.58 0.28
N PHE A 628 -5.45 -1.65 -0.33
CA PHE A 628 -5.07 -2.58 -1.40
C PHE A 628 -4.63 -3.99 -0.91
N GLY A 629 -5.36 -4.53 0.07
CA GLY A 629 -5.08 -5.85 0.65
C GLY A 629 -4.03 -5.81 1.76
N LYS A 630 -4.46 -5.33 2.94
CA LYS A 630 -3.80 -5.38 4.27
C LYS A 630 -2.52 -6.23 4.35
N ARG A 631 -1.39 -5.55 4.50
CA ARG A 631 -0.13 -6.12 5.02
C ARG A 631 0.52 -5.09 5.95
N THR A 632 -0.24 -4.69 6.96
CA THR A 632 0.16 -3.77 8.03
C THR A 632 -0.35 -4.26 9.39
N LEU A 633 0.31 -3.77 10.45
CA LEU A 633 0.16 -4.25 11.81
C LEU A 633 -0.54 -3.21 12.67
N GLN A 634 -1.44 -3.65 13.55
CA GLN A 634 -1.96 -2.79 14.61
C GLN A 634 -0.93 -2.77 15.73
N LEU A 635 -0.19 -1.67 15.81
CA LEU A 635 0.36 -1.25 17.09
C LEU A 635 -0.86 -0.93 17.97
N LYS A 636 -1.02 -1.68 19.08
CA LYS A 636 -2.15 -1.52 20.00
C LYS A 636 -2.34 -0.05 20.39
N GLY A 637 -3.58 0.44 20.33
CA GLY A 637 -4.01 1.62 21.07
C GLY A 637 -4.16 1.29 22.56
N GLU A 638 -4.20 2.32 23.42
CA GLU A 638 -4.31 2.14 24.88
C GLU A 638 -5.63 1.44 25.31
N ASP A 639 -6.66 1.46 24.45
CA ASP A 639 -7.94 0.79 24.65
C ASP A 639 -8.02 -0.66 24.13
N ASP A 640 -7.00 -1.18 23.43
CA ASP A 640 -7.00 -2.53 22.83
C ASP A 640 -6.83 -3.65 23.87
N ARG A 641 -7.94 -4.00 24.52
CA ARG A 641 -7.99 -5.07 25.52
C ARG A 641 -7.73 -6.45 24.89
N PRO A 642 -6.92 -7.32 25.53
CA PRO A 642 -6.72 -8.68 25.06
C PRO A 642 -8.04 -9.47 25.06
N ALA A 643 -8.17 -10.41 24.12
CA ALA A 643 -9.33 -11.30 24.06
C ALA A 643 -9.47 -12.12 25.35
N ALA A 644 -10.72 -12.34 25.78
CA ALA A 644 -10.99 -13.22 26.92
C ALA A 644 -10.48 -14.64 26.64
N LEU A 645 -9.76 -15.22 27.61
CA LEU A 645 -8.96 -16.46 27.54
C LEU A 645 -9.67 -17.76 27.07
N ASN A 646 -10.95 -17.71 26.68
CA ASN A 646 -11.69 -18.83 26.09
C ASN A 646 -12.66 -18.33 25.00
N GLN A 647 -12.20 -18.31 23.75
CA GLN A 647 -13.07 -18.33 22.56
C GLN A 647 -12.69 -19.42 21.53
N THR A 648 -11.81 -20.37 21.91
CA THR A 648 -11.65 -21.63 21.17
C THR A 648 -13.00 -22.34 21.14
N PRO A 649 -13.55 -22.71 19.97
CA PRO A 649 -14.74 -23.54 19.91
C PRO A 649 -14.43 -24.90 20.54
N MET A 650 -15.02 -25.19 21.70
CA MET A 650 -15.03 -26.57 22.20
C MET A 650 -15.83 -27.41 21.21
N ALA A 651 -15.22 -28.50 20.72
CA ALA A 651 -15.89 -29.41 19.80
C ALA A 651 -17.21 -29.91 20.42
N ALA A 652 -18.29 -29.85 19.65
CA ALA A 652 -19.55 -30.44 20.04
C ALA A 652 -19.39 -31.97 20.15
N SER A 653 -19.90 -32.52 21.26
CA SER A 653 -19.86 -33.94 21.62
C SER A 653 -21.15 -34.68 21.24
#